data_AF-A0AB39T118-F1
#
_entry.id   AF-A0AB39T118-F1
#
_cell.length_a   1.000
_cell.length_b   1.000
_cell.length_c   1.000
_cell.angle_alpha   90.00
_cell.angle_beta   90.00
_cell.angle_gamma   90.00
#
_symmetry.space_group_name_H-M   'P 1'
#
loop_
_entity.id
_entity.type
_entity.pdbx_description
1 polymer ?
#
loop_
_entity_poly.entity_id
_entity_poly.type
_entity_poly.pdbx_seq_one_letter_code
_entity_poly.pdbx_strand_id
1 'polypeptide(L)'
;MGGGELYCDTCGLAPVVAPGGLIGSTPTGMAVPGKGTGVGGPDSASSRSSSRASSRASSRSSTSRRSVSGRLSRSLSGASGASTGRSVSVRSSGSSTGQSARSRLGAGLVTIPEVPRPDPRAAVMENAEVPERKRFCSRSDCGAPVGRARGDRPGRTEGFCTNCGHPYSFVPKLRAGDIVHGQYEVAGCLAHGGLGWIYLAVDRAVSDRWVVLKGLLDTGDQDAMAAAISERRFLAEIEHSNIVRIYNFVEHLDPRTGSLDGYIVMEYVGGKSLKEIANDRRTPDGRRDPLPVEQACAYGIEALEALGHLHSRNLLYCDFKVDNAIQTEDQLKLIDMGAVRRMDDDESAIYGTVGYQAPEVAEVGPSVASDLYTVARTLAVMTFDFQGYTNVFVDSLPDPEHIEVFRTYESYYRFLVRATDPDPARRFSSAQEMAEQLTGVLREVVALQSGRPRPALSTLFGTEVRVTDTALFAELTEDVSLLGARKAGRKRAELPPAAGVPQQTGPAGPTGSGAGSGLAELLAPLDAPATALALPVPRVDTSDPNAGFLAGLAAAAPAELLGALQGAPAPSAELRLRTLRAQLELGDLPAAARTLAGLEERDPDDWRVVWCRGVASLVTGDHEHAALAFDAVYDAFPGEPAPKLALGICAEVLGQLDNAAEYYRLVWATDPSFVSAAFGLARVRLAAGDRTGAVQALESVPEASIHYTAARVAAVRARLRRRPAHEPLGTDLTAAAAQVSALQGFGLDAVRRERLSTEVLGTALDWVLSGSPGAAPGGGALLLGSELDERGLRFGLERSYRVLARLAQRGEERIELVERANRFRPRTWV
;
A
#
# COMPACT_ATOMS: atom_id res chain seq x y z
N MET A 1 -24.75 4.56 35.88
CA MET A 1 -25.59 5.68 35.41
C MET A 1 -24.81 6.96 35.62
N GLY A 2 -24.08 7.40 34.60
CA GLY A 2 -23.29 8.63 34.60
C GLY A 2 -22.94 8.89 33.14
N GLY A 3 -23.65 9.84 32.54
CA GLY A 3 -23.54 10.20 31.13
C GLY A 3 -22.12 10.65 30.77
N GLY A 4 -21.76 10.51 29.49
CA GLY A 4 -20.42 10.70 28.93
C GLY A 4 -19.82 12.12 29.00
N GLU A 5 -19.80 12.74 30.18
CA GLU A 5 -19.40 14.14 30.41
C GLU A 5 -17.90 14.33 30.72
N LEU A 6 -17.04 13.32 30.60
CA LEU A 6 -15.63 13.38 31.03
C LEU A 6 -14.58 13.41 29.89
N TYR A 7 -14.96 13.67 28.64
CA TYR A 7 -14.04 13.61 27.49
C TYR A 7 -13.88 14.97 26.78
N CYS A 8 -12.68 15.23 26.26
CA CYS A 8 -12.34 16.39 25.44
C CYS A 8 -12.99 16.28 24.06
N ASP A 9 -13.79 17.27 23.65
CA ASP A 9 -14.51 17.28 22.37
C ASP A 9 -13.60 17.55 21.14
N THR A 10 -12.33 17.89 21.36
CA THR A 10 -11.33 18.18 20.30
C THR A 10 -10.48 16.96 19.95
N CYS A 11 -10.10 16.14 20.94
CA CYS A 11 -9.24 14.95 20.75
C CYS A 11 -9.86 13.64 21.28
N GLY A 12 -11.06 13.67 21.86
CA GLY A 12 -11.81 12.50 22.31
C GLY A 12 -11.36 11.86 23.63
N LEU A 13 -10.29 12.36 24.27
CA LEU A 13 -9.66 11.80 25.48
C LEU A 13 -10.33 12.19 26.81
N ALA A 14 -10.25 11.30 27.82
CA ALA A 14 -10.46 11.68 29.22
C ALA A 14 -9.24 12.46 29.74
N PRO A 15 -9.39 13.44 30.67
CA PRO A 15 -8.26 14.20 31.18
C PRO A 15 -7.27 13.29 31.90
N VAL A 16 -6.00 13.35 31.53
CA VAL A 16 -4.90 12.73 32.29
C VAL A 16 -4.72 13.55 33.56
N VAL A 17 -5.21 13.03 34.68
CA VAL A 17 -4.97 13.61 36.01
C VAL A 17 -3.55 13.22 36.44
N ALA A 18 -2.61 14.16 36.38
CA ALA A 18 -1.33 14.00 37.08
C ALA A 18 -1.57 13.99 38.60
N PRO A 19 -0.76 13.27 39.41
CA PRO A 19 -0.94 13.20 40.87
C PRO A 19 -0.80 14.53 41.62
N GLY A 20 -0.52 15.64 40.94
CA GLY A 20 -0.57 17.01 41.48
C GLY A 20 -1.32 17.90 40.51
N GLY A 21 -2.57 18.25 40.84
CA GLY A 21 -3.51 18.91 39.94
C GLY A 21 -3.13 20.34 39.54
N LEU A 22 -2.59 20.50 38.33
CA LEU A 22 -2.58 21.76 37.58
C LEU A 22 -2.84 21.48 36.10
N ILE A 23 -3.85 22.15 35.53
CA ILE A 23 -4.29 22.02 34.13
C ILE A 23 -3.62 23.14 33.33
N GLY A 24 -2.78 22.78 32.36
CA GLY A 24 -2.24 23.70 31.35
C GLY A 24 -2.60 23.19 29.95
N SER A 25 -3.43 23.94 29.23
CA SER A 25 -3.73 23.71 27.80
C SER A 25 -3.23 24.93 27.03
N THR A 26 -2.51 24.72 25.93
CA THR A 26 -1.95 25.77 25.08
C THR A 26 -2.82 26.01 23.83
N PRO A 27 -2.86 27.26 23.31
CA PRO A 27 -3.67 27.62 22.15
C PRO A 27 -2.94 27.33 20.81
N THR A 28 -3.75 27.16 19.76
CA THR A 28 -3.37 27.12 18.34
C THR A 28 -3.19 28.54 17.79
N GLY A 29 -2.12 28.82 17.02
CA GLY A 29 -2.01 30.05 16.22
C GLY A 29 -0.59 30.53 15.86
N MET A 30 -0.28 30.53 14.57
CA MET A 30 0.77 31.24 13.77
C MET A 30 2.20 31.45 14.33
N ALA A 31 3.19 31.05 13.53
CA ALA A 31 4.57 31.53 13.61
C ALA A 31 4.72 32.88 12.89
N VAL A 32 5.50 33.80 13.47
CA VAL A 32 5.84 35.13 12.89
C VAL A 32 7.38 35.23 12.81
N PRO A 33 7.94 35.83 11.74
CA PRO A 33 9.39 35.86 11.50
C PRO A 33 10.10 36.89 12.38
N GLY A 34 11.09 36.44 13.14
CA GLY A 34 11.94 37.32 13.97
C GLY A 34 13.10 37.94 13.17
N LYS A 35 13.00 39.23 12.86
CA LYS A 35 14.16 40.10 12.56
C LYS A 35 14.61 40.79 13.85
N GLY A 36 15.91 40.76 14.16
CA GLY A 36 16.51 41.82 14.99
C GLY A 36 17.72 41.44 15.85
N THR A 37 18.89 41.89 15.37
CA THR A 37 20.00 42.52 16.13
C THR A 37 20.85 41.68 17.08
N GLY A 38 22.15 41.65 16.76
CA GLY A 38 23.18 41.00 17.55
C GLY A 38 23.74 41.83 18.70
N VAL A 39 24.42 41.13 19.61
CA VAL A 39 25.51 41.61 20.46
C VAL A 39 26.47 40.43 20.65
N GLY A 40 27.77 40.66 20.47
CA GLY A 40 28.81 39.63 20.43
C GLY A 40 29.43 39.24 21.79
N GLY A 41 30.31 38.24 21.74
CA GLY A 41 31.27 37.88 22.78
C GLY A 41 31.55 36.36 22.87
N PRO A 42 32.79 35.91 23.18
CA PRO A 42 33.48 34.93 22.33
C PRO A 42 33.78 33.56 22.96
N ASP A 43 34.25 32.66 22.08
CA ASP A 43 35.15 31.50 22.27
C ASP A 43 34.85 30.43 23.34
N SER A 44 34.81 29.15 22.92
CA SER A 44 35.76 28.08 23.37
C SER A 44 35.27 26.64 23.07
N ALA A 45 36.13 25.92 22.34
CA ALA A 45 36.57 24.54 22.56
C ALA A 45 35.57 23.36 22.71
N SER A 46 35.66 22.49 21.70
CA SER A 46 35.61 21.01 21.74
C SER A 46 35.59 20.30 23.10
N SER A 47 34.74 19.28 23.24
CA SER A 47 35.17 17.99 23.81
C SER A 47 34.25 16.84 23.37
N ARG A 48 34.91 15.82 22.81
CA ARG A 48 34.39 14.48 22.55
C ARG A 48 34.22 13.77 23.89
N SER A 49 33.11 13.07 24.12
CA SER A 49 33.04 12.02 25.13
C SER A 49 32.37 10.77 24.55
N SER A 50 33.19 9.75 24.43
CA SER A 50 32.84 8.37 24.09
C SER A 50 32.38 7.64 25.36
N SER A 51 31.20 7.01 25.32
CA SER A 51 30.82 6.00 26.30
C SER A 51 30.43 4.71 25.59
N ARG A 52 31.26 3.67 25.79
CA ARG A 52 30.97 2.27 25.48
C ARG A 52 29.96 1.75 26.51
N ALA A 53 28.89 1.11 26.05
CA ALA A 53 28.12 0.17 26.86
C ALA A 53 27.71 -1.05 26.02
N SER A 54 27.82 -2.19 26.68
CA SER A 54 27.86 -3.57 26.19
C SER A 54 26.51 -4.15 25.79
N SER A 55 26.59 -5.08 24.85
CA SER A 55 25.57 -5.92 24.25
C SER A 55 24.84 -6.85 25.22
N ARG A 56 23.51 -6.95 25.05
CA ARG A 56 22.73 -8.16 25.30
C ARG A 56 21.77 -8.36 24.13
N ALA A 57 21.83 -9.54 23.54
CA ALA A 57 21.19 -9.91 22.28
C ALA A 57 19.68 -10.17 22.44
N SER A 58 18.89 -9.54 21.57
CA SER A 58 17.57 -9.99 21.18
C SER A 58 17.44 -9.77 19.68
N SER A 59 17.39 -10.87 18.94
CA SER A 59 17.33 -10.95 17.49
C SER A 59 15.93 -10.61 16.97
N ARG A 60 15.74 -9.34 16.59
CA ARG A 60 14.77 -8.89 15.60
C ARG A 60 15.40 -7.71 14.87
N SER A 61 15.58 -7.82 13.56
CA SER A 61 16.23 -6.80 12.74
C SER A 61 15.29 -5.63 12.47
N SER A 62 15.09 -4.75 13.44
CA SER A 62 14.54 -3.41 13.24
C SER A 62 15.65 -2.37 13.43
N THR A 63 16.44 -2.14 12.38
CA THR A 63 17.27 -0.92 12.21
C THR A 63 18.00 -0.95 10.87
N SER A 64 17.26 -0.83 9.76
CA SER A 64 17.84 -0.21 8.57
C SER A 64 17.76 1.30 8.78
N ARG A 65 18.92 1.95 8.90
CA ARG A 65 19.01 3.41 8.79
C ARG A 65 18.68 3.77 7.34
N ARG A 66 17.41 4.15 7.12
CA ARG A 66 16.83 4.59 5.85
C ARG A 66 17.57 5.84 5.34
N SER A 67 18.54 5.66 4.45
CA SER A 67 19.37 6.75 3.93
C SER A 67 19.46 6.82 2.40
N VAL A 68 18.58 6.12 1.65
CA VAL A 68 18.64 6.12 0.17
C VAL A 68 17.39 6.70 -0.52
N SER A 69 16.28 6.94 0.19
CA SER A 69 15.02 7.44 -0.42
C SER A 69 14.99 8.94 -0.75
N GLY A 70 16.14 9.60 -0.92
CA GLY A 70 16.24 11.06 -0.76
C GLY A 70 15.65 11.95 -1.85
N ARG A 71 15.40 11.48 -3.09
CA ARG A 71 14.98 12.34 -4.22
C ARG A 71 14.25 11.61 -5.37
N LEU A 72 13.51 10.52 -5.11
CA LEU A 72 12.82 9.80 -6.19
C LEU A 72 11.46 10.44 -6.51
N SER A 73 11.45 11.73 -6.89
CA SER A 73 10.22 12.51 -7.11
C SER A 73 10.00 12.98 -8.55
N ARG A 74 10.91 12.72 -9.49
CA ARG A 74 10.62 12.95 -10.92
C ARG A 74 9.80 11.79 -11.49
N SER A 75 8.50 11.80 -11.23
CA SER A 75 7.52 11.16 -12.09
C SER A 75 6.56 12.23 -12.63
N LEU A 76 6.55 12.39 -13.96
CA LEU A 76 5.61 13.16 -14.77
C LEU A 76 5.60 14.70 -14.53
N SER A 77 6.73 15.36 -14.81
CA SER A 77 6.71 16.81 -15.05
C SER A 77 6.02 17.10 -16.41
N GLY A 78 4.76 17.54 -16.36
CA GLY A 78 4.15 18.36 -17.41
C GLY A 78 3.05 17.71 -18.24
N ALA A 79 1.81 17.78 -17.76
CA ALA A 79 0.64 17.84 -18.62
C ALA A 79 -0.52 18.55 -17.90
N SER A 80 -0.42 19.87 -17.73
CA SER A 80 -1.61 20.73 -17.71
C SER A 80 -2.18 20.77 -19.14
N GLY A 81 -2.79 19.66 -19.55
CA GLY A 81 -3.37 19.46 -20.86
C GLY A 81 -4.40 18.35 -20.74
N ALA A 82 -5.68 18.73 -20.79
CA ALA A 82 -6.82 17.83 -20.65
C ALA A 82 -6.68 16.61 -21.57
N SER A 83 -6.28 15.47 -21.00
CA SER A 83 -6.49 14.17 -21.61
C SER A 83 -7.53 13.44 -20.77
N THR A 84 -8.71 13.26 -21.36
CA THR A 84 -9.77 12.45 -20.80
C THR A 84 -9.32 10.98 -20.82
N GLY A 85 -8.61 10.55 -19.80
CA GLY A 85 -8.31 9.15 -19.54
C GLY A 85 -9.61 8.42 -19.25
N ARG A 86 -10.20 7.78 -20.27
CA ARG A 86 -11.31 6.85 -20.09
C ARG A 86 -10.82 5.72 -19.19
N SER A 87 -11.37 5.62 -17.99
CA SER A 87 -11.27 4.45 -17.14
C SER A 87 -11.75 3.22 -17.92
N VAL A 88 -10.82 2.37 -18.33
CA VAL A 88 -11.14 1.08 -18.95
C VAL A 88 -11.59 0.16 -17.82
N SER A 89 -12.90 0.15 -17.58
CA SER A 89 -13.54 -0.87 -16.74
C SER A 89 -13.39 -2.22 -17.44
N VAL A 90 -12.56 -3.09 -16.88
CA VAL A 90 -12.50 -4.50 -17.27
C VAL A 90 -13.84 -5.12 -16.90
N ARG A 91 -14.65 -5.43 -17.92
CA ARG A 91 -15.90 -6.18 -17.77
C ARG A 91 -15.52 -7.62 -17.45
N SER A 92 -15.68 -8.03 -16.20
CA SER A 92 -15.76 -9.45 -15.86
C SER A 92 -17.08 -10.02 -16.39
N SER A 93 -16.98 -11.09 -17.17
CA SER A 93 -18.10 -11.82 -17.75
C SER A 93 -18.74 -12.77 -16.72
N GLY A 94 -20.06 -12.66 -16.55
CA GLY A 94 -20.96 -13.59 -15.85
C GLY A 94 -21.15 -13.26 -14.35
N SER A 95 -22.35 -13.02 -13.80
CA SER A 95 -23.72 -13.44 -14.16
C SER A 95 -24.73 -12.41 -13.61
N SER A 96 -25.86 -12.29 -14.31
CA SER A 96 -26.93 -11.32 -14.07
C SER A 96 -27.86 -11.70 -12.91
N THR A 97 -28.05 -10.80 -11.94
CA THR A 97 -29.36 -10.42 -11.36
C THR A 97 -29.20 -9.27 -10.35
N GLY A 98 -29.98 -8.20 -10.52
CA GLY A 98 -30.19 -7.13 -9.53
C GLY A 98 -29.39 -5.85 -9.77
N GLN A 99 -29.97 -4.88 -10.49
CA GLN A 99 -29.52 -3.48 -10.44
C GLN A 99 -29.80 -2.94 -9.02
N SER A 100 -28.82 -3.01 -8.14
CA SER A 100 -28.69 -2.08 -7.02
C SER A 100 -27.78 -0.95 -7.50
N ALA A 101 -28.20 0.30 -7.33
CA ALA A 101 -27.34 1.46 -7.59
C ALA A 101 -25.99 1.22 -6.89
N ARG A 102 -24.90 1.17 -7.66
CA ARG A 102 -23.57 0.94 -7.10
C ARG A 102 -23.19 2.20 -6.33
N SER A 103 -23.05 2.08 -5.00
CA SER A 103 -22.38 3.05 -4.12
C SER A 103 -21.11 3.57 -4.80
N ARG A 104 -21.00 4.89 -5.00
CA ARG A 104 -19.83 5.54 -5.61
C ARG A 104 -18.62 5.51 -4.68
N LEU A 105 -18.86 5.70 -3.38
CA LEU A 105 -17.82 5.67 -2.35
C LEU A 105 -17.23 4.27 -2.18
N GLY A 106 -15.89 4.21 -2.18
CA GLY A 106 -15.11 2.97 -2.05
C GLY A 106 -14.57 2.39 -3.35
N ALA A 107 -14.64 3.12 -4.47
CA ALA A 107 -14.09 2.71 -5.78
C ALA A 107 -14.56 1.32 -6.26
N GLY A 108 -15.72 0.85 -5.79
CA GLY A 108 -16.23 -0.51 -6.00
C GLY A 108 -15.43 -1.63 -5.31
N LEU A 109 -14.47 -1.28 -4.45
CA LEU A 109 -13.63 -2.19 -3.67
C LEU A 109 -14.17 -2.41 -2.25
N VAL A 110 -14.78 -1.38 -1.66
CA VAL A 110 -15.31 -1.36 -0.29
C VAL A 110 -16.78 -0.96 -0.31
N THR A 111 -17.58 -1.56 0.56
CA THR A 111 -18.95 -1.10 0.83
C THR A 111 -18.93 -0.21 2.06
N ILE A 112 -19.19 1.09 1.89
CA ILE A 112 -19.30 2.02 3.00
C ILE A 112 -20.78 2.08 3.44
N PRO A 113 -21.08 1.97 4.76
CA PRO A 113 -22.44 2.15 5.24
C PRO A 113 -22.99 3.51 4.83
N GLU A 114 -24.16 3.52 4.18
CA GLU A 114 -24.81 4.76 3.77
C GLU A 114 -25.20 5.59 4.99
N VAL A 115 -24.97 6.90 4.91
CA VAL A 115 -25.47 7.85 5.90
C VAL A 115 -26.73 8.48 5.32
N PRO A 116 -27.93 8.22 5.88
CA PRO A 116 -29.16 8.79 5.36
C PRO A 116 -29.12 10.31 5.45
N ARG A 117 -29.72 10.99 4.46
CA ARG A 117 -29.93 12.43 4.54
C ARG A 117 -31.10 12.71 5.49
N PRO A 118 -30.87 13.30 6.67
CA PRO A 118 -31.97 13.68 7.54
C PRO A 118 -32.78 14.83 6.92
N ASP A 119 -34.02 15.02 7.37
CA ASP A 119 -34.77 16.24 7.10
C ASP A 119 -33.91 17.45 7.54
N PRO A 120 -33.62 18.42 6.65
CA PRO A 120 -32.83 19.60 7.00
C PRO A 120 -33.33 20.31 8.26
N ARG A 121 -34.65 20.35 8.50
CA ARG A 121 -35.21 20.96 9.72
C ARG A 121 -34.79 20.25 11.00
N ALA A 122 -34.62 18.93 10.95
CA ALA A 122 -34.17 18.15 12.10
C ALA A 122 -32.71 18.43 12.48
N ALA A 123 -31.92 19.03 11.57
CA ALA A 123 -30.56 19.45 11.85
C ALA A 123 -30.47 20.80 12.58
N VAL A 124 -31.59 21.55 12.70
CA VAL A 124 -31.62 22.82 13.42
C VAL A 124 -31.51 22.56 14.93
N MET A 125 -30.55 23.21 15.58
CA MET A 125 -30.34 23.15 17.01
C MET A 125 -31.54 23.73 17.76
N GLU A 126 -32.13 22.95 18.67
CA GLU A 126 -33.20 23.43 19.55
C GLU A 126 -32.72 24.58 20.45
N ASN A 127 -31.52 24.44 21.01
CA ASN A 127 -30.89 25.43 21.89
C ASN A 127 -29.53 25.84 21.31
N ALA A 128 -29.53 26.95 20.57
CA ALA A 128 -28.32 27.53 19.98
C ALA A 128 -27.45 28.23 21.05
N GLU A 129 -26.71 27.44 21.82
CA GLU A 129 -25.73 27.92 22.79
C GLU A 129 -24.36 27.27 22.58
N VAL A 130 -23.29 28.06 22.68
CA VAL A 130 -21.91 27.55 22.72
C VAL A 130 -21.55 27.20 24.17
N PRO A 131 -21.30 25.92 24.50
CA PRO A 131 -20.88 25.54 25.85
C PRO A 131 -19.59 26.25 26.26
N GLU A 132 -19.45 26.63 27.54
CA GLU A 132 -18.28 27.39 28.01
C GLU A 132 -16.94 26.75 27.63
N ARG A 133 -16.82 25.43 27.73
CA ARG A 133 -15.60 24.71 27.36
C ARG A 133 -15.18 24.90 25.89
N LYS A 134 -16.11 25.26 25.00
CA LYS A 134 -15.89 25.48 23.56
C LYS A 134 -15.69 26.96 23.19
N ARG A 135 -15.69 27.88 24.16
CA ARG A 135 -15.57 29.32 23.89
C ARG A 135 -14.10 29.71 23.78
N PHE A 136 -13.60 30.02 22.60
CA PHE A 136 -12.21 30.45 22.42
C PHE A 136 -12.17 31.76 21.64
N CYS A 137 -11.12 32.56 21.88
CA CYS A 137 -10.89 33.78 21.13
C CYS A 137 -10.73 33.43 19.64
N SER A 138 -11.55 34.05 18.78
CA SER A 138 -11.55 33.86 17.32
C SER A 138 -10.32 34.44 16.63
N ARG A 139 -9.60 35.36 17.29
CA ARG A 139 -8.36 35.94 16.78
C ARG A 139 -7.29 34.84 16.63
N SER A 140 -6.80 34.68 15.40
CA SER A 140 -5.93 33.57 14.97
C SER A 140 -4.60 33.48 15.71
N ASP A 141 -4.07 34.60 16.21
CA ASP A 141 -2.82 34.70 16.98
C ASP A 141 -3.02 34.52 18.50
N CYS A 142 -4.27 34.38 18.98
CA CYS A 142 -4.57 34.35 20.41
C CYS A 142 -5.12 33.01 20.90
N GLY A 143 -6.24 32.53 20.34
CA GLY A 143 -6.87 31.26 20.72
C GLY A 143 -7.22 31.07 22.21
N ALA A 144 -7.15 32.11 23.05
CA ALA A 144 -7.27 31.97 24.50
C ALA A 144 -8.69 31.57 24.94
N PRO A 145 -8.86 30.84 26.05
CA PRO A 145 -10.18 30.60 26.65
C PRO A 145 -10.87 31.92 27.01
N VAL A 146 -12.07 32.16 26.49
CA VAL A 146 -12.86 33.39 26.73
C VAL A 146 -14.26 33.04 27.23
N GLY A 147 -14.89 33.97 27.98
CA GLY A 147 -16.26 33.73 28.44
C GLY A 147 -16.41 32.49 29.34
N ARG A 148 -15.40 32.22 30.19
CA ARG A 148 -15.42 31.18 31.23
C ARG A 148 -16.02 31.71 32.53
N ALA A 149 -16.72 30.85 33.26
CA ALA A 149 -17.19 31.13 34.60
C ALA A 149 -16.04 31.45 35.56
N ARG A 150 -16.31 32.31 36.56
CA ARG A 150 -15.39 32.64 37.65
C ARG A 150 -16.16 32.64 38.98
N GLY A 151 -15.88 31.67 39.84
CA GLY A 151 -16.67 31.44 41.06
C GLY A 151 -18.14 31.18 40.69
N ASP A 152 -19.06 31.88 41.35
CA ASP A 152 -20.52 31.73 41.11
C ASP A 152 -21.02 32.54 39.90
N ARG A 153 -20.16 33.22 39.15
CA ARG A 153 -20.56 34.02 37.99
C ARG A 153 -20.42 33.19 36.70
N PRO A 154 -21.49 33.01 35.93
CA PRO A 154 -21.42 32.30 34.66
C PRO A 154 -20.55 33.07 33.66
N GLY A 155 -19.92 32.32 32.76
CA GLY A 155 -19.11 32.88 31.70
C GLY A 155 -19.96 33.71 30.73
N ARG A 156 -19.49 34.92 30.41
CA ARG A 156 -20.19 35.80 29.46
C ARG A 156 -20.20 35.19 28.06
N THR A 157 -21.31 35.35 27.35
CA THR A 157 -21.47 34.94 25.94
C THR A 157 -20.97 36.02 24.97
N GLU A 158 -20.81 37.26 25.43
CA GLU A 158 -20.28 38.38 24.64
C GLU A 158 -19.29 39.21 25.48
N GLY A 159 -18.27 39.77 24.84
CA GLY A 159 -17.31 40.65 25.51
C GLY A 159 -16.01 40.82 24.73
N PHE A 160 -14.93 41.10 25.45
CA PHE A 160 -13.58 41.23 24.88
C PHE A 160 -12.66 40.19 25.50
N CYS A 161 -11.79 39.61 24.67
CA CYS A 161 -10.77 38.68 25.12
C CYS A 161 -9.84 39.38 26.11
N THR A 162 -9.69 38.83 27.32
CA THR A 162 -8.83 39.43 28.34
C THR A 162 -7.34 39.34 28.02
N ASN A 163 -6.97 38.50 27.05
CA ASN A 163 -5.58 38.33 26.64
C ASN A 163 -5.17 39.31 25.53
N CYS A 164 -6.00 39.50 24.50
CA CYS A 164 -5.65 40.30 23.31
C CYS A 164 -6.61 41.46 23.02
N GLY A 165 -7.67 41.63 23.81
CA GLY A 165 -8.67 42.68 23.62
C GLY A 165 -9.64 42.48 22.44
N HIS A 166 -9.53 41.38 21.68
CA HIS A 166 -10.41 41.11 20.54
C HIS A 166 -11.87 40.87 20.99
N PRO A 167 -12.88 41.49 20.35
CA PRO A 167 -14.27 41.23 20.68
C PRO A 167 -14.64 39.76 20.38
N TYR A 168 -15.51 39.19 21.19
CA TYR A 168 -16.13 37.88 20.92
C TYR A 168 -17.63 37.96 21.16
N SER A 169 -18.40 37.25 20.34
CA SER A 169 -19.81 36.96 20.59
C SER A 169 -20.09 35.51 20.24
N PHE A 170 -20.73 34.80 21.16
CA PHE A 170 -21.24 33.43 21.00
C PHE A 170 -22.76 33.41 20.82
N VAL A 171 -23.38 34.57 20.60
CA VAL A 171 -24.83 34.69 20.41
C VAL A 171 -25.15 34.62 18.91
N PRO A 172 -26.18 33.86 18.50
CA PRO A 172 -26.63 33.88 17.10
C PRO A 172 -27.01 35.29 16.65
N LYS A 173 -26.45 35.72 15.52
CA LYS A 173 -26.76 37.00 14.88
C LYS A 173 -28.06 36.96 14.09
N LEU A 174 -28.37 35.80 13.49
CA LEU A 174 -29.63 35.55 12.79
C LEU A 174 -30.55 34.66 13.61
N ARG A 175 -31.85 34.90 13.52
CA ARG A 175 -32.91 34.15 14.20
C ARG A 175 -33.86 33.50 13.21
N ALA A 176 -34.57 32.47 13.66
CA ALA A 176 -35.60 31.84 12.86
C ALA A 176 -36.67 32.87 12.44
N GLY A 177 -37.00 32.90 11.14
CA GLY A 177 -37.92 33.85 10.53
C GLY A 177 -37.27 35.10 9.93
N ASP A 178 -35.98 35.36 10.22
CA ASP A 178 -35.27 36.48 9.58
C ASP A 178 -35.13 36.23 8.07
N ILE A 179 -35.30 37.28 7.26
CA ILE A 179 -35.13 37.21 5.80
C ILE A 179 -33.86 37.95 5.41
N VAL A 180 -32.81 37.20 5.12
CA VAL A 180 -31.52 37.72 4.67
C VAL A 180 -31.60 38.09 3.19
N HIS A 181 -31.16 39.31 2.86
CA HIS A 181 -31.15 39.86 1.51
C HIS A 181 -32.50 39.77 0.77
N GLY A 182 -33.62 39.77 1.51
CA GLY A 182 -34.95 39.61 0.92
C GLY A 182 -35.23 38.25 0.27
N GLN A 183 -34.32 37.28 0.38
CA GLN A 183 -34.35 36.02 -0.36
C GLN A 183 -34.29 34.79 0.55
N TYR A 184 -33.43 34.80 1.56
CA TYR A 184 -33.14 33.61 2.37
C TYR A 184 -33.85 33.70 3.72
N GLU A 185 -34.87 32.87 3.93
CA GLU A 185 -35.58 32.78 5.20
C GLU A 185 -34.85 31.84 6.15
N VAL A 186 -34.33 32.37 7.25
CA VAL A 186 -33.57 31.62 8.25
C VAL A 186 -34.50 30.68 9.02
N ALA A 187 -34.13 29.40 9.08
CA ALA A 187 -34.83 28.39 9.87
C ALA A 187 -34.22 28.24 11.28
N GLY A 188 -32.91 28.46 11.43
CA GLY A 188 -32.21 28.42 12.72
C GLY A 188 -30.73 28.08 12.59
N CYS A 189 -30.08 27.81 13.72
CA CYS A 189 -28.65 27.49 13.77
C CYS A 189 -28.41 25.98 13.57
N LEU A 190 -27.40 25.62 12.78
CA LEU A 190 -26.94 24.24 12.58
C LEU A 190 -25.73 23.92 13.47
N ALA A 191 -24.76 24.84 13.52
CA ALA A 191 -23.50 24.63 14.21
C ALA A 191 -22.82 25.97 14.54
N HIS A 192 -21.79 25.92 15.37
CA HIS A 192 -20.90 27.05 15.66
C HIS A 192 -19.44 26.65 15.38
N GLY A 193 -18.74 27.43 14.57
CA GLY A 193 -17.34 27.21 14.19
C GLY A 193 -16.43 28.41 14.49
N GLY A 194 -15.21 28.40 13.94
CA GLY A 194 -14.22 29.48 14.15
C GLY A 194 -14.62 30.84 13.57
N LEU A 195 -15.52 30.84 12.57
CA LEU A 195 -16.07 32.03 11.92
C LEU A 195 -17.47 32.42 12.44
N GLY A 196 -17.89 31.80 13.56
CA GLY A 196 -19.19 32.04 14.18
C GLY A 196 -20.25 31.00 13.82
N TRP A 197 -21.52 31.41 13.93
CA TRP A 197 -22.68 30.55 13.72
C TRP A 197 -22.91 30.23 12.23
N ILE A 198 -23.36 29.00 12.00
CA ILE A 198 -23.78 28.46 10.71
C ILE A 198 -25.30 28.29 10.77
N TYR A 199 -26.01 28.83 9.79
CA TYR A 199 -27.47 28.87 9.78
C TYR A 199 -28.05 28.05 8.63
N LEU A 200 -29.20 27.42 8.88
CA LEU A 200 -30.03 26.84 7.83
C LEU A 200 -31.02 27.90 7.36
N ALA A 201 -31.24 28.00 6.04
CA ALA A 201 -32.28 28.84 5.48
C ALA A 201 -32.93 28.20 4.25
N VAL A 202 -34.08 28.76 3.86
CA VAL A 202 -34.81 28.44 2.63
C VAL A 202 -34.56 29.55 1.62
N ASP A 203 -34.06 29.19 0.44
CA ASP A 203 -33.91 30.10 -0.70
C ASP A 203 -35.26 30.23 -1.43
N ARG A 204 -36.01 31.29 -1.08
CA ARG A 204 -37.36 31.53 -1.63
C ARG A 204 -37.37 31.91 -3.11
N ALA A 205 -36.23 32.27 -3.69
CA ALA A 205 -36.14 32.60 -5.11
C ALA A 205 -35.93 31.36 -5.99
N VAL A 206 -35.48 30.23 -5.41
CA VAL A 206 -35.11 29.02 -6.16
C VAL A 206 -35.79 27.79 -5.57
N SER A 207 -37.08 27.61 -5.89
CA SER A 207 -37.88 26.41 -5.55
C SER A 207 -37.84 26.02 -4.06
N ASP A 208 -37.75 27.00 -3.15
CA ASP A 208 -37.69 26.79 -1.70
C ASP A 208 -36.62 25.76 -1.27
N ARG A 209 -35.48 25.73 -1.98
CA ARG A 209 -34.39 24.82 -1.65
C ARG A 209 -33.71 25.21 -0.33
N TRP A 210 -33.18 24.21 0.37
CA TRP A 210 -32.38 24.42 1.57
C TRP A 210 -30.98 24.90 1.25
N VAL A 211 -30.53 25.93 1.98
CA VAL A 211 -29.20 26.51 1.88
C VAL A 211 -28.60 26.74 3.27
N VAL A 212 -27.28 26.89 3.31
CA VAL A 212 -26.54 27.23 4.51
C VAL A 212 -25.98 28.63 4.38
N LEU A 213 -26.11 29.44 5.44
CA LEU A 213 -25.47 30.75 5.57
C LEU A 213 -24.34 30.66 6.59
N LYS A 214 -23.15 31.12 6.21
CA LYS A 214 -21.98 31.23 7.09
C LYS A 214 -21.45 32.66 7.06
N GLY A 215 -21.27 33.26 8.23
CA GLY A 215 -20.72 34.61 8.34
C GLY A 215 -19.29 34.69 7.79
N LEU A 216 -19.02 35.75 7.03
CA LEU A 216 -17.66 36.21 6.71
C LEU A 216 -17.14 37.01 7.91
N LEU A 217 -15.81 37.00 8.14
CA LEU A 217 -15.20 37.66 9.30
C LEU A 217 -15.66 39.12 9.44
N ASP A 218 -15.82 39.53 10.70
CA ASP A 218 -16.26 40.85 11.15
C ASP A 218 -15.22 41.93 10.75
N THR A 219 -15.31 42.47 9.54
CA THR A 219 -14.37 43.49 9.06
C THR A 219 -14.70 44.88 9.57
N GLY A 220 -15.91 45.13 10.12
CA GLY A 220 -16.35 46.43 10.64
C GLY A 220 -16.36 47.60 9.63
N ASP A 221 -15.81 47.39 8.43
CA ASP A 221 -15.60 48.33 7.35
C ASP A 221 -16.21 47.75 6.06
N GLN A 222 -17.03 48.56 5.38
CA GLN A 222 -17.72 48.21 4.15
C GLN A 222 -16.76 48.00 2.98
N ASP A 223 -15.68 48.78 2.91
CA ASP A 223 -14.68 48.65 1.84
C ASP A 223 -13.88 47.35 1.99
N ALA A 224 -13.53 46.97 3.22
CA ALA A 224 -12.88 45.71 3.54
C ALA A 224 -13.79 44.49 3.27
N MET A 225 -15.10 44.62 3.46
CA MET A 225 -16.04 43.53 3.17
C MET A 225 -16.28 43.36 1.67
N ALA A 226 -16.42 44.46 0.92
CA ALA A 226 -16.52 44.43 -0.53
C ALA A 226 -15.26 43.82 -1.18
N ALA A 227 -14.07 44.14 -0.64
CA ALA A 227 -12.81 43.50 -1.04
C ALA A 227 -12.83 41.98 -0.73
N ALA A 228 -13.21 41.58 0.49
CA ALA A 228 -13.27 40.17 0.89
C ALA A 228 -14.28 39.34 0.06
N ILE A 229 -15.41 39.94 -0.34
CA ILE A 229 -16.37 39.30 -1.25
C ILE A 229 -15.77 39.20 -2.64
N SER A 230 -15.15 40.28 -3.17
CA SER A 230 -14.53 40.27 -4.50
C SER A 230 -13.40 39.25 -4.60
N GLU A 231 -12.58 39.09 -3.55
CA GLU A 231 -11.51 38.11 -3.46
C GLU A 231 -12.03 36.66 -3.45
N ARG A 232 -13.27 36.43 -2.99
CA ARG A 232 -13.86 35.08 -2.86
C ARG A 232 -14.84 34.72 -3.98
N ARG A 233 -15.12 35.63 -4.93
CA ARG A 233 -16.06 35.39 -6.04
C ARG A 233 -15.71 34.15 -6.87
N PHE A 234 -14.42 33.85 -7.03
CA PHE A 234 -13.97 32.67 -7.79
C PHE A 234 -14.49 31.35 -7.20
N LEU A 235 -14.83 31.32 -5.90
CA LEU A 235 -15.36 30.13 -5.25
C LEU A 235 -16.74 29.73 -5.78
N ALA A 236 -17.52 30.69 -6.31
CA ALA A 236 -18.82 30.42 -6.93
C ALA A 236 -18.70 29.74 -8.31
N GLU A 237 -17.52 29.77 -8.94
CA GLU A 237 -17.25 29.12 -10.23
C GLU A 237 -16.84 27.64 -10.07
N ILE A 238 -16.63 27.18 -8.84
CA ILE A 238 -16.20 25.81 -8.55
C ILE A 238 -17.41 24.88 -8.58
N GLU A 239 -17.41 23.96 -9.55
CA GLU A 239 -18.42 22.91 -9.67
C GLU A 239 -17.78 21.53 -9.66
N HIS A 240 -17.99 20.80 -8.57
CA HIS A 240 -17.54 19.42 -8.42
C HIS A 240 -18.53 18.61 -7.57
N SER A 241 -18.65 17.30 -7.78
CA SER A 241 -19.55 16.43 -7.00
C SER A 241 -19.18 16.38 -5.52
N ASN A 242 -17.87 16.34 -5.25
CA ASN A 242 -17.30 16.17 -3.92
C ASN A 242 -16.93 17.50 -3.23
N ILE A 243 -17.37 18.64 -3.77
CA ILE A 243 -17.16 19.97 -3.18
C ILE A 243 -18.53 20.63 -2.99
N VAL A 244 -18.73 21.28 -1.85
CA VAL A 244 -19.94 22.07 -1.60
C VAL A 244 -20.07 23.20 -2.62
N ARG A 245 -21.27 23.38 -3.17
CA ARG A 245 -21.52 24.50 -4.10
C ARG A 245 -21.74 25.80 -3.34
N ILE A 246 -21.05 26.85 -3.76
CA ILE A 246 -21.30 28.21 -3.28
C ILE A 246 -22.26 28.88 -4.26
N TYR A 247 -23.41 29.34 -3.75
CA TYR A 247 -24.46 29.93 -4.58
C TYR A 247 -24.35 31.45 -4.64
N ASN A 248 -24.03 32.11 -3.54
CA ASN A 248 -24.05 33.56 -3.48
C ASN A 248 -23.22 34.11 -2.31
N PHE A 249 -22.94 35.41 -2.35
CA PHE A 249 -22.41 36.20 -1.25
C PHE A 249 -23.38 37.35 -1.00
N VAL A 250 -23.90 37.44 0.22
CA VAL A 250 -24.93 38.42 0.57
C VAL A 250 -24.60 39.19 1.81
N GLU A 251 -25.22 40.36 1.94
CA GLU A 251 -25.05 41.25 3.08
C GLU A 251 -26.38 41.38 3.83
N HIS A 252 -26.31 41.46 5.15
CA HIS A 252 -27.46 41.66 6.02
C HIS A 252 -27.15 42.67 7.12
N LEU A 253 -28.05 43.62 7.30
CA LEU A 253 -27.96 44.59 8.39
C LEU A 253 -28.37 43.88 9.69
N ASP A 254 -27.45 43.76 10.64
CA ASP A 254 -27.78 43.32 12.00
C ASP A 254 -28.60 44.43 12.68
N PRO A 255 -29.89 44.21 13.00
CA PRO A 255 -30.75 45.24 13.58
C PRO A 255 -30.36 45.60 15.03
N ARG A 256 -29.53 44.79 15.70
CA ARG A 256 -29.11 44.98 17.09
C ARG A 256 -27.87 45.86 17.18
N THR A 257 -26.91 45.68 16.27
CA THR A 257 -25.65 46.44 16.23
C THR A 257 -25.67 47.57 15.20
N GLY A 258 -26.53 47.48 14.18
CA GLY A 258 -26.53 48.35 13.01
C GLY A 258 -25.38 48.06 12.03
N SER A 259 -24.62 46.97 12.22
CA SER A 259 -23.51 46.59 11.32
C SER A 259 -24.04 45.85 10.09
N LEU A 260 -23.36 46.03 8.96
CA LEU A 260 -23.62 45.27 7.75
C LEU A 260 -22.71 44.04 7.75
N ASP A 261 -23.30 42.87 7.93
CA ASP A 261 -22.57 41.60 8.05
C ASP A 261 -22.68 40.79 6.76
N GLY A 262 -21.56 40.21 6.33
CA GLY A 262 -21.46 39.41 5.10
C GLY A 262 -21.69 37.93 5.36
N TYR A 263 -22.37 37.26 4.44
CA TYR A 263 -22.68 35.84 4.49
C TYR A 263 -22.34 35.15 3.18
N ILE A 264 -21.69 33.99 3.27
CA ILE A 264 -21.60 33.05 2.16
C ILE A 264 -22.84 32.16 2.18
N VAL A 265 -23.53 32.06 1.04
CA VAL A 265 -24.66 31.18 0.82
C VAL A 265 -24.18 29.95 0.05
N MET A 266 -24.40 28.77 0.61
CA MET A 266 -23.90 27.51 0.05
C MET A 266 -24.93 26.37 0.13
N GLU A 267 -24.67 25.29 -0.61
CA GLU A 267 -25.45 24.05 -0.59
C GLU A 267 -25.57 23.49 0.84
N TYR A 268 -26.79 23.11 1.23
CA TYR A 268 -26.98 22.30 2.43
C TYR A 268 -26.55 20.85 2.16
N VAL A 269 -25.51 20.41 2.86
CA VAL A 269 -25.00 19.03 2.78
C VAL A 269 -25.51 18.25 3.99
N GLY A 270 -26.59 17.49 3.81
CA GLY A 270 -27.13 16.60 4.84
C GLY A 270 -26.31 15.32 4.95
N GLY A 271 -25.97 14.88 6.16
CA GLY A 271 -25.15 13.69 6.39
C GLY A 271 -24.43 13.76 7.72
N LYS A 272 -23.30 13.05 7.84
CA LYS A 272 -22.42 13.10 9.00
C LYS A 272 -21.01 13.48 8.60
N SER A 273 -20.38 14.36 9.34
CA SER A 273 -18.96 14.65 9.22
C SER A 273 -18.12 13.39 9.51
N LEU A 274 -16.93 13.30 8.91
CA LEU A 274 -15.98 12.22 9.24
C LEU A 274 -15.63 12.23 10.74
N LYS A 275 -15.66 13.42 11.38
CA LYS A 275 -15.53 13.57 12.82
C LYS A 275 -16.65 12.91 13.60
N GLU A 276 -17.91 13.14 13.23
CA GLU A 276 -19.06 12.49 13.87
C GLU A 276 -19.01 10.98 13.66
N ILE A 277 -18.71 10.53 12.44
CA ILE A 277 -18.55 9.11 12.12
C ILE A 277 -17.47 8.48 13.01
N ALA A 278 -16.32 9.13 13.17
CA ALA A 278 -15.24 8.66 14.03
C ALA A 278 -15.61 8.71 15.53
N ASN A 279 -16.40 9.70 15.97
CA ASN A 279 -16.79 9.85 17.37
C ASN A 279 -17.92 8.90 17.79
N ASP A 280 -18.83 8.56 16.88
CA ASP A 280 -19.88 7.57 17.09
C ASP A 280 -19.29 6.17 17.31
N ARG A 281 -18.08 5.93 16.82
CA ARG A 281 -17.31 4.70 17.02
C ARG A 281 -16.54 4.76 18.33
N ARG A 282 -17.23 4.48 19.43
CA ARG A 282 -16.63 4.25 20.74
C ARG A 282 -16.97 2.87 21.26
N THR A 283 -15.99 2.24 21.89
CA THR A 283 -16.20 1.01 22.63
C THR A 283 -17.10 1.27 23.85
N PRO A 284 -17.73 0.22 24.44
CA PRO A 284 -18.57 0.40 25.62
C PRO A 284 -17.87 1.04 26.83
N ASP A 285 -16.54 0.91 26.93
CA ASP A 285 -15.69 1.55 27.94
C ASP A 285 -15.24 2.98 27.55
N GLY A 286 -15.80 3.53 26.47
CA GLY A 286 -15.60 4.92 26.04
C GLY A 286 -14.30 5.17 25.29
N ARG A 287 -13.52 4.14 24.97
CA ARG A 287 -12.33 4.25 24.13
C ARG A 287 -12.74 4.45 22.68
N ARG A 288 -11.87 5.11 21.92
CA ARG A 288 -12.05 5.27 20.50
C ARG A 288 -11.92 3.91 19.80
N ASP A 289 -12.83 3.62 18.88
CA ASP A 289 -12.74 2.51 17.94
C ASP A 289 -12.42 3.09 16.55
N PRO A 290 -11.14 3.11 16.13
CA PRO A 290 -10.73 3.70 14.87
C PRO A 290 -11.47 3.12 13.66
N LEU A 291 -11.51 3.89 12.57
CA LEU A 291 -12.11 3.41 11.33
C LEU A 291 -11.24 2.31 10.72
N PRO A 292 -11.86 1.28 10.11
CA PRO A 292 -11.14 0.35 9.26
C PRO A 292 -10.36 1.10 8.17
N VAL A 293 -9.14 0.63 7.88
CA VAL A 293 -8.20 1.30 6.95
C VAL A 293 -8.83 1.44 5.56
N GLU A 294 -9.53 0.41 5.10
CA GLU A 294 -10.20 0.39 3.80
C GLU A 294 -11.28 1.47 3.67
N GLN A 295 -11.98 1.78 4.77
CA GLN A 295 -12.97 2.86 4.82
C GLN A 295 -12.29 4.24 4.82
N ALA A 296 -11.23 4.42 5.60
CA ALA A 296 -10.45 5.65 5.59
C ALA A 296 -9.84 5.94 4.20
N CYS A 297 -9.24 4.93 3.56
CA CYS A 297 -8.72 5.03 2.20
C CYS A 297 -9.80 5.42 1.19
N ALA A 298 -11.02 4.87 1.31
CA ALA A 298 -12.14 5.26 0.44
C ALA A 298 -12.47 6.76 0.55
N TYR A 299 -12.53 7.31 1.76
CA TYR A 299 -12.71 8.75 1.96
C TYR A 299 -11.52 9.57 1.42
N GLY A 300 -10.29 9.10 1.64
CA GLY A 300 -9.08 9.75 1.16
C GLY A 300 -9.05 9.86 -0.37
N ILE A 301 -9.46 8.81 -1.09
CA ILE A 301 -9.51 8.81 -2.56
C ILE A 301 -10.52 9.85 -3.07
N GLU A 302 -11.73 9.91 -2.53
CA GLU A 302 -12.71 10.94 -2.95
C GLU A 302 -12.27 12.36 -2.61
N ALA A 303 -11.60 12.55 -1.46
CA ALA A 303 -11.02 13.84 -1.11
C ALA A 303 -9.92 14.25 -2.12
N LEU A 304 -9.07 13.29 -2.54
CA LEU A 304 -8.02 13.55 -3.53
C LEU A 304 -8.58 13.88 -4.91
N GLU A 305 -9.72 13.31 -5.31
CA GLU A 305 -10.43 13.72 -6.54
C GLU A 305 -10.87 15.19 -6.48
N ALA A 306 -11.44 15.61 -5.34
CA ALA A 306 -11.81 17.02 -5.11
C ALA A 306 -10.60 17.96 -5.10
N LEU A 307 -9.53 17.59 -4.39
CA LEU A 307 -8.29 18.37 -4.33
C LEU A 307 -7.63 18.47 -5.71
N GLY A 308 -7.60 17.38 -6.48
CA GLY A 308 -7.07 17.38 -7.84
C GLY A 308 -7.83 18.35 -8.77
N HIS A 309 -9.14 18.46 -8.61
CA HIS A 309 -9.96 19.43 -9.35
C HIS A 309 -9.63 20.89 -8.99
N LEU A 310 -9.35 21.17 -7.71
CA LEU A 310 -8.92 22.49 -7.24
C LEU A 310 -7.50 22.80 -7.75
N HIS A 311 -6.58 21.86 -7.61
CA HIS A 311 -5.19 22.01 -8.04
C HIS A 311 -5.09 22.30 -9.54
N SER A 312 -5.92 21.64 -10.36
CA SER A 312 -5.97 21.90 -11.82
C SER A 312 -6.47 23.30 -12.19
N ARG A 313 -7.01 24.06 -11.23
CA ARG A 313 -7.52 25.43 -11.38
C ARG A 313 -6.68 26.46 -10.63
N ASN A 314 -5.45 26.09 -10.24
CA ASN A 314 -4.55 26.96 -9.47
C ASN A 314 -5.11 27.33 -8.08
N LEU A 315 -5.88 26.43 -7.46
CA LEU A 315 -6.46 26.60 -6.13
C LEU A 315 -5.93 25.56 -5.14
N LEU A 316 -5.80 25.94 -3.86
CA LEU A 316 -5.41 25.08 -2.74
C LEU A 316 -6.54 25.04 -1.71
N TYR A 317 -6.73 23.89 -1.06
CA TYR A 317 -7.79 23.71 -0.06
C TYR A 317 -7.38 24.18 1.34
N CYS A 318 -6.12 23.94 1.72
CA CYS A 318 -5.42 24.42 2.92
C CYS A 318 -5.91 23.91 4.30
N ASP A 319 -7.13 23.40 4.44
CA ASP A 319 -7.65 22.93 5.74
C ASP A 319 -8.41 21.60 5.64
N PHE A 320 -7.87 20.60 4.93
CA PHE A 320 -8.51 19.27 4.88
C PHE A 320 -8.30 18.52 6.20
N LYS A 321 -9.41 18.14 6.82
CA LYS A 321 -9.49 17.44 8.12
C LYS A 321 -10.84 16.79 8.30
N VAL A 322 -10.98 15.96 9.34
CA VAL A 322 -12.21 15.21 9.64
C VAL A 322 -13.45 16.08 9.85
N ASP A 323 -13.28 17.34 10.29
CA ASP A 323 -14.38 18.30 10.49
C ASP A 323 -14.94 18.85 9.17
N ASN A 324 -14.11 18.92 8.12
CA ASN A 324 -14.43 19.66 6.89
C ASN A 324 -14.90 18.75 5.75
N ALA A 325 -15.20 17.48 6.05
CA ALA A 325 -15.70 16.50 5.09
C ALA A 325 -16.92 15.77 5.64
N ILE A 326 -18.01 15.76 4.88
CA ILE A 326 -19.28 15.11 5.23
C ILE A 326 -19.53 13.93 4.29
N GLN A 327 -19.79 12.76 4.87
CA GLN A 327 -20.41 11.67 4.13
C GLN A 327 -21.92 11.93 4.03
N THR A 328 -22.42 11.94 2.80
CA THR A 328 -23.83 12.04 2.47
C THR A 328 -24.21 10.89 1.55
N GLU A 329 -25.12 10.01 1.99
CA GLU A 329 -25.45 8.78 1.27
C GLU A 329 -24.16 7.98 0.95
N ASP A 330 -23.84 7.86 -0.34
CA ASP A 330 -22.72 7.12 -0.92
C ASP A 330 -21.59 8.03 -1.45
N GLN A 331 -21.49 9.27 -0.97
CA GLN A 331 -20.52 10.28 -1.43
C GLN A 331 -19.89 11.05 -0.27
N LEU A 332 -18.66 11.50 -0.46
CA LEU A 332 -17.97 12.46 0.40
C LEU A 332 -18.03 13.86 -0.20
N LYS A 333 -18.39 14.87 0.60
CA LYS A 333 -18.37 16.28 0.20
C LYS A 333 -17.51 17.11 1.14
N LEU A 334 -16.61 17.91 0.57
CA LEU A 334 -15.84 18.94 1.28
C LEU A 334 -16.70 20.17 1.48
N ILE A 335 -16.80 20.67 2.71
CA ILE A 335 -17.82 21.67 3.10
C ILE A 335 -17.30 23.03 3.57
N ASP A 336 -15.99 23.17 3.82
CA ASP A 336 -15.44 24.44 4.29
C ASP A 336 -14.47 25.06 3.28
N MET A 337 -14.99 25.98 2.47
CA MET A 337 -14.21 26.70 1.47
C MET A 337 -13.54 27.97 2.04
N GLY A 338 -13.59 28.19 3.35
CA GLY A 338 -13.14 29.44 3.98
C GLY A 338 -11.62 29.68 3.92
N ALA A 339 -10.84 28.60 3.85
CA ALA A 339 -9.37 28.60 3.74
C ALA A 339 -8.87 28.43 2.30
N VAL A 340 -9.78 28.20 1.34
CA VAL A 340 -9.41 27.99 -0.07
C VAL A 340 -8.82 29.27 -0.62
N ARG A 341 -7.69 29.14 -1.30
CA ARG A 341 -6.97 30.28 -1.90
C ARG A 341 -6.33 29.91 -3.22
N ARG A 342 -5.87 30.92 -3.95
CA ARG A 342 -5.07 30.70 -5.16
C ARG A 342 -3.63 30.35 -4.81
N MET A 343 -2.94 29.62 -5.68
CA MET A 343 -1.54 29.24 -5.46
C MET A 343 -0.59 30.45 -5.57
N ASP A 344 -0.97 31.48 -6.30
CA ASP A 344 -0.22 32.73 -6.53
C ASP A 344 -0.61 33.86 -5.55
N ASP A 345 -1.39 33.54 -4.53
CA ASP A 345 -1.76 34.47 -3.48
C ASP A 345 -0.71 34.40 -2.36
N ASP A 346 0.06 35.49 -2.21
CA ASP A 346 1.10 35.65 -1.18
C ASP A 346 0.68 36.60 -0.04
N GLU A 347 -0.44 37.30 -0.18
CA GLU A 347 -0.85 38.38 0.74
C GLU A 347 -1.92 37.94 1.73
N SER A 348 -2.79 36.99 1.36
CA SER A 348 -3.87 36.54 2.25
C SER A 348 -3.36 35.81 3.47
N ALA A 349 -4.07 35.97 4.58
CA ALA A 349 -3.81 35.21 5.79
C ALA A 349 -3.92 33.70 5.54
N ILE A 350 -2.91 32.96 6.02
CA ILE A 350 -2.86 31.50 5.90
C ILE A 350 -3.59 30.88 7.10
N TYR A 351 -4.61 30.09 6.82
CA TYR A 351 -5.35 29.34 7.81
C TYR A 351 -4.93 27.87 7.79
N GLY A 352 -4.95 27.23 8.96
CA GLY A 352 -4.75 25.78 9.08
C GLY A 352 -4.93 25.30 10.51
N THR A 353 -5.10 23.99 10.65
CA THR A 353 -5.34 23.35 11.94
C THR A 353 -4.07 22.65 12.43
N VAL A 354 -3.62 22.97 13.66
CA VAL A 354 -2.47 22.32 14.30
C VAL A 354 -2.66 20.80 14.35
N GLY A 355 -1.60 20.07 14.00
CA GLY A 355 -1.61 18.60 13.91
C GLY A 355 -2.10 18.06 12.57
N TYR A 356 -2.63 18.91 11.68
CA TYR A 356 -2.97 18.58 10.29
C TYR A 356 -2.13 19.36 9.28
N GLN A 357 -1.90 20.65 9.53
CA GLN A 357 -1.16 21.54 8.64
C GLN A 357 0.29 21.08 8.49
N ALA A 358 0.84 21.20 7.28
CA ALA A 358 2.22 20.86 7.00
C ALA A 358 3.19 21.88 7.65
N PRO A 359 4.34 21.44 8.16
CA PRO A 359 5.24 22.28 8.96
C PRO A 359 5.83 23.46 8.17
N GLU A 360 6.07 23.28 6.86
CA GLU A 360 6.67 24.32 6.01
C GLU A 360 5.72 25.48 5.69
N VAL A 361 4.40 25.32 5.91
CA VAL A 361 3.38 26.28 5.47
C VAL A 361 3.57 27.65 6.12
N ALA A 362 4.01 27.69 7.37
CA ALA A 362 4.26 28.94 8.08
C ALA A 362 5.45 29.73 7.54
N GLU A 363 6.41 29.06 6.88
CA GLU A 363 7.65 29.67 6.37
C GLU A 363 7.62 29.89 4.86
N VAL A 364 7.12 28.91 4.11
CA VAL A 364 7.17 28.84 2.64
C VAL A 364 5.81 29.19 2.02
N GLY A 365 4.72 29.11 2.80
CA GLY A 365 3.36 29.23 2.30
C GLY A 365 2.76 27.88 1.86
N PRO A 366 1.44 27.83 1.63
CA PRO A 366 0.76 26.63 1.22
C PRO A 366 1.07 26.27 -0.24
N SER A 367 1.08 24.97 -0.50
CA SER A 367 1.36 24.37 -1.81
C SER A 367 0.53 23.10 -2.00
N VAL A 368 0.57 22.53 -3.21
CA VAL A 368 0.01 21.19 -3.49
C VAL A 368 0.54 20.17 -2.49
N ALA A 369 1.85 20.17 -2.24
CA ALA A 369 2.49 19.25 -1.30
C ALA A 369 1.98 19.42 0.16
N SER A 370 1.59 20.63 0.55
CA SER A 370 1.00 20.88 1.87
C SER A 370 -0.45 20.39 1.98
N ASP A 371 -1.25 20.49 0.89
CA ASP A 371 -2.60 19.90 0.86
C ASP A 371 -2.52 18.37 0.98
N LEU A 372 -1.60 17.73 0.25
CA LEU A 372 -1.42 16.28 0.29
C LEU A 372 -0.95 15.78 1.67
N TYR A 373 -0.16 16.60 2.38
CA TYR A 373 0.19 16.33 3.77
C TYR A 373 -1.06 16.23 4.67
N THR A 374 -2.00 17.19 4.54
CA THR A 374 -3.24 17.19 5.35
C THR A 374 -4.11 15.96 5.10
N VAL A 375 -4.09 15.39 3.88
CA VAL A 375 -4.78 14.13 3.55
C VAL A 375 -4.21 12.98 4.38
N ALA A 376 -2.88 12.82 4.41
CA ALA A 376 -2.26 11.75 5.19
C ALA A 376 -2.46 11.93 6.71
N ARG A 377 -2.40 13.16 7.22
CA ARG A 377 -2.73 13.45 8.63
C ARG A 377 -4.17 13.07 8.96
N THR A 378 -5.11 13.37 8.07
CA THR A 378 -6.52 13.01 8.23
C THR A 378 -6.72 11.49 8.23
N LEU A 379 -6.07 10.77 7.32
CA LEU A 379 -6.08 9.31 7.28
C LEU A 379 -5.51 8.69 8.56
N ALA A 380 -4.37 9.19 9.04
CA ALA A 380 -3.76 8.74 10.30
C ALA A 380 -4.71 8.93 11.50
N VAL A 381 -5.30 10.12 11.63
CA VAL A 381 -6.29 10.40 12.69
C VAL A 381 -7.48 9.44 12.62
N MET A 382 -7.95 9.07 11.42
CA MET A 382 -9.08 8.15 11.27
C MET A 382 -8.76 6.69 11.62
N THR A 383 -7.54 6.21 11.34
CA THR A 383 -7.23 4.77 11.27
C THR A 383 -6.61 4.16 12.51
N PHE A 384 -6.09 4.96 13.44
CA PHE A 384 -5.66 4.48 14.74
C PHE A 384 -5.89 5.55 15.81
N ASP A 385 -5.72 5.18 17.08
CA ASP A 385 -5.82 6.12 18.18
C ASP A 385 -4.57 7.02 18.23
N PHE A 386 -4.60 8.10 17.44
CA PHE A 386 -3.44 8.96 17.24
C PHE A 386 -3.24 9.94 18.41
N GLN A 387 -2.89 9.40 19.57
CA GLN A 387 -2.71 10.19 20.78
C GLN A 387 -1.56 11.19 20.65
N GLY A 388 -1.85 12.45 20.95
CA GLY A 388 -0.88 13.55 20.91
C GLY A 388 -0.54 14.09 19.52
N TYR A 389 -1.35 13.83 18.50
CA TYR A 389 -1.15 14.36 17.14
C TYR A 389 -1.14 15.90 17.04
N THR A 390 -1.67 16.60 18.05
CA THR A 390 -1.66 18.08 18.12
C THR A 390 -0.56 18.64 19.03
N ASN A 391 0.28 17.80 19.66
CA ASN A 391 1.32 18.27 20.59
C ASN A 391 2.63 17.47 20.54
N VAL A 392 2.60 16.15 20.74
CA VAL A 392 3.80 15.29 20.72
C VAL A 392 4.19 14.96 19.30
N PHE A 393 3.20 14.67 18.45
CA PHE A 393 3.37 14.24 17.07
C PHE A 393 2.80 15.28 16.10
N VAL A 394 3.06 16.57 16.35
CA VAL A 394 2.53 17.68 15.52
C VAL A 394 2.92 17.48 14.06
N ASP A 395 4.21 17.24 13.81
CA ASP A 395 4.79 17.14 12.47
C ASP A 395 5.31 15.74 12.12
N SER A 396 5.00 14.73 12.95
CA SER A 396 5.57 13.38 12.83
C SER A 396 4.52 12.28 13.04
N LEU A 397 4.85 11.05 12.68
CA LEU A 397 4.05 9.85 12.93
C LEU A 397 4.70 9.01 14.05
N PRO A 398 3.91 8.26 14.83
CA PRO A 398 4.45 7.35 15.84
C PRO A 398 5.20 6.19 15.19
N ASP A 399 6.07 5.55 15.97
CA ASP A 399 6.85 4.40 15.52
C ASP A 399 5.93 3.20 15.19
N PRO A 400 6.14 2.51 14.06
CA PRO A 400 5.33 1.35 13.65
C PRO A 400 5.34 0.20 14.66
N GLU A 401 6.36 0.04 15.50
CA GLU A 401 6.39 -0.97 16.56
C GLU A 401 5.30 -0.77 17.63
N HIS A 402 4.72 0.43 17.74
CA HIS A 402 3.66 0.73 18.69
C HIS A 402 2.26 0.75 18.09
N ILE A 403 2.14 0.81 16.75
CA ILE A 403 0.85 0.89 16.05
C ILE A 403 0.59 -0.39 15.26
N GLU A 404 -0.43 -1.16 15.67
CA GLU A 404 -0.80 -2.43 15.03
C GLU A 404 -1.14 -2.27 13.55
N VAL A 405 -1.86 -1.20 13.19
CA VAL A 405 -2.23 -0.89 11.80
C VAL A 405 -0.98 -0.75 10.92
N PHE A 406 0.10 -0.13 11.42
CA PHE A 406 1.33 0.06 10.64
C PHE A 406 2.10 -1.24 10.45
N ARG A 407 2.09 -2.15 11.44
CA ARG A 407 2.69 -3.48 11.30
C ARG A 407 1.89 -4.38 10.36
N THR A 408 0.58 -4.24 10.37
CA THR A 408 -0.32 -5.08 9.57
C THR A 408 -0.31 -4.66 8.11
N TYR A 409 -0.29 -3.35 7.84
CA TYR A 409 -0.38 -2.77 6.50
C TYR A 409 0.83 -1.87 6.23
N GLU A 410 1.97 -2.48 5.88
CA GLU A 410 3.22 -1.76 5.63
C GLU A 410 3.10 -0.74 4.49
N SER A 411 2.41 -1.09 3.41
CA SER A 411 2.20 -0.18 2.27
C SER A 411 1.43 1.08 2.68
N TYR A 412 0.43 0.94 3.56
CA TYR A 412 -0.30 2.06 4.14
C TYR A 412 0.58 2.93 5.03
N TYR A 413 1.43 2.32 5.86
CA TYR A 413 2.41 3.06 6.66
C TYR A 413 3.39 3.85 5.77
N ARG A 414 3.97 3.22 4.73
CA ARG A 414 4.88 3.89 3.78
C ARG A 414 4.19 5.02 3.02
N PHE A 415 2.92 4.83 2.64
CA PHE A 415 2.10 5.87 2.06
C PHE A 415 1.97 7.09 2.97
N LEU A 416 1.65 6.89 4.25
CA LEU A 416 1.56 7.98 5.23
C LEU A 416 2.92 8.67 5.39
N VAL A 417 4.00 7.90 5.54
CA VAL A 417 5.36 8.44 5.68
C VAL A 417 5.75 9.31 4.48
N ARG A 418 5.52 8.85 3.24
CA ARG A 418 5.82 9.63 2.03
C ARG A 418 5.01 10.92 1.98
N ALA A 419 3.70 10.85 2.24
CA ALA A 419 2.85 12.03 2.22
C ALA A 419 3.16 13.03 3.36
N THR A 420 3.72 12.56 4.48
CA THR A 420 4.11 13.40 5.61
C THR A 420 5.61 13.68 5.68
N ASP A 421 6.37 13.51 4.59
CA ASP A 421 7.80 13.80 4.60
C ASP A 421 8.04 15.28 4.96
N PRO A 422 9.00 15.61 5.85
CA PRO A 422 9.32 17.01 6.17
C PRO A 422 9.75 17.82 4.95
N ASP A 423 10.38 17.19 3.95
CA ASP A 423 10.72 17.82 2.68
C ASP A 423 9.52 17.73 1.71
N PRO A 424 8.86 18.85 1.36
CA PRO A 424 7.71 18.83 0.46
C PRO A 424 8.05 18.26 -0.92
N ALA A 425 9.30 18.32 -1.37
CA ALA A 425 9.72 17.78 -2.67
C ALA A 425 9.79 16.24 -2.70
N ARG A 426 9.69 15.57 -1.55
CA ARG A 426 9.68 14.09 -1.42
C ARG A 426 8.28 13.50 -1.33
N ARG A 427 7.27 14.34 -1.12
CA ARG A 427 5.86 13.93 -1.07
C ARG A 427 5.37 13.54 -2.48
N PHE A 428 4.10 13.18 -2.58
CA PHE A 428 3.45 12.97 -3.87
C PHE A 428 3.43 14.28 -4.67
N SER A 429 3.65 14.20 -5.98
CA SER A 429 3.73 15.37 -6.86
C SER A 429 2.37 15.98 -7.17
N SER A 430 1.31 15.17 -7.11
CA SER A 430 -0.06 15.57 -7.41
C SER A 430 -1.08 14.74 -6.64
N ALA A 431 -2.30 15.28 -6.50
CA ALA A 431 -3.42 14.54 -5.92
C ALA A 431 -3.77 13.28 -6.72
N GLN A 432 -3.58 13.30 -8.04
CA GLN A 432 -3.80 12.13 -8.90
C GLN A 432 -2.80 11.00 -8.60
N GLU A 433 -1.50 11.32 -8.52
CA GLU A 433 -0.47 10.33 -8.15
C GLU A 433 -0.77 9.73 -6.77
N MET A 434 -1.10 10.57 -5.80
CA MET A 434 -1.44 10.12 -4.45
C MET A 434 -2.69 9.23 -4.45
N ALA A 435 -3.73 9.55 -5.25
CA ALA A 435 -4.95 8.75 -5.35
C ALA A 435 -4.70 7.38 -6.00
N GLU A 436 -3.86 7.33 -7.04
CA GLU A 436 -3.47 6.07 -7.69
C GLU A 436 -2.73 5.15 -6.70
N GLN A 437 -1.77 5.69 -5.95
CA GLN A 437 -1.03 4.92 -4.96
C GLN A 437 -1.90 4.50 -3.77
N LEU A 438 -2.78 5.37 -3.27
CA LEU A 438 -3.74 5.04 -2.21
C LEU A 438 -4.73 3.95 -2.66
N THR A 439 -5.12 3.96 -3.94
CA THR A 439 -5.97 2.91 -4.52
C THR A 439 -5.24 1.56 -4.58
N GLY A 440 -3.94 1.57 -4.91
CA GLY A 440 -3.09 0.37 -4.84
C GLY A 440 -3.01 -0.19 -3.41
N VAL A 441 -2.76 0.68 -2.43
CA VAL A 441 -2.79 0.33 -1.00
C VAL A 441 -4.16 -0.23 -0.58
N LEU A 442 -5.25 0.40 -1.02
CA LEU A 442 -6.61 -0.06 -0.72
C LEU A 442 -6.87 -1.48 -1.25
N ARG A 443 -6.43 -1.78 -2.47
CA ARG A 443 -6.56 -3.13 -3.06
C ARG A 443 -5.85 -4.17 -2.22
N GLU A 444 -4.64 -3.87 -1.77
CA GLU A 444 -3.85 -4.74 -0.89
C GLU A 444 -4.57 -4.98 0.45
N VAL A 445 -5.01 -3.91 1.14
CA VAL A 445 -5.73 -4.00 2.42
C VAL A 445 -6.99 -4.88 2.26
N VAL A 446 -7.82 -4.60 1.26
CA VAL A 446 -9.05 -5.36 1.01
C VAL A 446 -8.75 -6.81 0.63
N ALA A 447 -7.70 -7.06 -0.14
CA ALA A 447 -7.31 -8.42 -0.52
C ALA A 447 -6.87 -9.24 0.70
N LEU A 448 -6.08 -8.65 1.59
CA LEU A 448 -5.64 -9.28 2.83
C LEU A 448 -6.81 -9.59 3.78
N GLN A 449 -7.74 -8.66 3.94
CA GLN A 449 -8.90 -8.84 4.84
C GLN A 449 -9.92 -9.84 4.30
N SER A 450 -10.23 -9.77 3.01
CA SER A 450 -11.29 -10.60 2.41
C SER A 450 -10.79 -11.96 1.91
N GLY A 451 -9.47 -12.15 1.79
CA GLY A 451 -8.87 -13.32 1.14
C GLY A 451 -9.18 -13.40 -0.36
N ARG A 452 -9.72 -12.33 -0.96
CA ARG A 452 -10.08 -12.25 -2.38
C ARG A 452 -9.19 -11.26 -3.10
N PRO A 453 -8.45 -11.69 -4.13
CA PRO A 453 -7.55 -10.80 -4.85
C PRO A 453 -8.26 -9.65 -5.56
N ARG A 454 -7.57 -8.52 -5.69
CA ARG A 454 -8.04 -7.26 -6.28
C ARG A 454 -7.06 -6.79 -7.37
N PRO A 455 -6.90 -7.56 -8.46
CA PRO A 455 -5.88 -7.29 -9.48
C PRO A 455 -6.16 -5.99 -10.25
N ALA A 456 -5.11 -5.34 -10.73
CA ALA A 456 -5.23 -4.14 -11.56
C ALA A 456 -3.98 -3.87 -12.39
N LEU A 457 -4.18 -3.14 -13.49
CA LEU A 457 -3.07 -2.67 -14.30
C LEU A 457 -2.38 -1.49 -13.62
N SER A 458 -1.07 -1.58 -13.46
CA SER A 458 -0.23 -0.48 -13.00
C SER A 458 -0.12 0.62 -14.06
N THR A 459 -0.13 1.88 -13.61
CA THR A 459 0.16 3.07 -14.42
C THR A 459 1.67 3.35 -14.53
N LEU A 460 2.49 2.72 -13.68
CA LEU A 460 3.95 2.90 -13.64
C LEU A 460 4.71 1.72 -14.24
N PHE A 461 4.19 0.50 -14.12
CA PHE A 461 4.83 -0.72 -14.59
C PHE A 461 3.99 -1.44 -15.66
N GLY A 462 4.69 -2.17 -16.54
CA GLY A 462 4.09 -3.18 -17.41
C GLY A 462 3.63 -4.41 -16.63
N THR A 463 2.98 -5.34 -17.32
CA THR A 463 2.59 -6.64 -16.74
C THR A 463 3.80 -7.56 -16.59
N GLU A 464 3.68 -8.60 -15.76
CA GLU A 464 4.63 -9.70 -15.79
C GLU A 464 4.55 -10.44 -17.13
N VAL A 465 5.64 -10.43 -17.91
CA VAL A 465 5.70 -11.04 -19.25
C VAL A 465 6.32 -12.43 -19.21
N ARG A 466 7.19 -12.69 -18.23
CA ARG A 466 7.95 -13.94 -18.09
C ARG A 466 7.90 -14.39 -16.63
N VAL A 467 7.70 -15.69 -16.42
CA VAL A 467 7.82 -16.34 -15.10
C VAL A 467 8.98 -17.31 -15.19
N THR A 468 10.01 -17.04 -14.42
CA THR A 468 11.20 -17.91 -14.30
C THR A 468 10.98 -18.95 -13.21
N ASP A 469 11.81 -20.00 -13.21
CA ASP A 469 11.90 -20.97 -12.11
C ASP A 469 10.61 -21.73 -11.76
N THR A 470 9.75 -21.97 -12.75
CA THR A 470 8.56 -22.84 -12.60
C THR A 470 8.92 -24.31 -12.33
N ALA A 471 10.16 -24.71 -12.64
CA ALA A 471 10.73 -26.01 -12.30
C ALA A 471 11.32 -26.01 -10.88
N LEU A 472 10.44 -25.89 -9.88
CA LEU A 472 10.81 -25.67 -8.48
C LEU A 472 11.70 -26.77 -7.86
N PHE A 473 11.65 -27.99 -8.41
CA PHE A 473 12.47 -29.11 -7.97
C PHE A 473 13.41 -29.56 -9.09
N ALA A 474 14.66 -29.86 -8.73
CA ALA A 474 15.64 -30.45 -9.64
C ALA A 474 15.15 -31.79 -10.24
N GLU A 475 15.66 -32.20 -11.39
CA GLU A 475 15.34 -33.54 -11.91
C GLU A 475 15.86 -34.63 -10.96
N LEU A 476 15.05 -35.66 -10.72
CA LEU A 476 15.45 -36.81 -9.93
C LEU A 476 16.44 -37.66 -10.73
N THR A 477 17.69 -37.68 -10.28
CA THR A 477 18.74 -38.56 -10.82
C THR A 477 18.78 -39.91 -10.10
N GLU A 478 18.31 -39.96 -8.85
CA GLU A 478 18.22 -41.17 -8.03
C GLU A 478 16.96 -42.01 -8.33
N ASP A 479 16.94 -43.26 -7.87
CA ASP A 479 15.76 -44.11 -7.99
C ASP A 479 14.64 -43.68 -7.05
N VAL A 480 13.39 -43.78 -7.53
CA VAL A 480 12.17 -43.30 -6.83
C VAL A 480 11.77 -44.12 -5.59
N SER A 481 12.46 -45.23 -5.32
CA SER A 481 12.22 -46.11 -4.18
C SER A 481 13.55 -46.69 -3.68
N LEU A 482 13.66 -46.87 -2.36
CA LEU A 482 14.81 -47.49 -1.70
C LEU A 482 15.12 -48.91 -2.22
N LEU A 483 14.11 -49.64 -2.70
CA LEU A 483 14.29 -50.96 -3.32
C LEU A 483 14.99 -50.89 -4.69
N GLY A 484 14.82 -49.78 -5.42
CA GLY A 484 15.41 -49.58 -6.74
C GLY A 484 16.89 -49.21 -6.68
N ALA A 485 17.32 -48.60 -5.59
CA ALA A 485 18.67 -48.05 -5.43
C ALA A 485 19.76 -49.13 -5.63
N ARG A 486 20.70 -48.86 -6.56
CA ARG A 486 21.91 -49.69 -6.70
C ARG A 486 22.67 -49.63 -5.37
N LYS A 487 22.87 -50.76 -4.68
CA LYS A 487 23.90 -50.86 -3.63
C LYS A 487 25.21 -50.43 -4.28
N ALA A 488 25.77 -49.30 -3.84
CA ALA A 488 27.05 -48.83 -4.33
C ALA A 488 28.08 -49.97 -4.17
N GLY A 489 28.42 -50.64 -5.27
CA GLY A 489 29.52 -51.57 -5.29
C GLY A 489 30.77 -50.79 -4.88
N ARG A 490 31.53 -51.33 -3.91
CA ARG A 490 32.86 -50.84 -3.53
C ARG A 490 33.60 -50.43 -4.80
N LYS A 491 33.74 -49.13 -5.05
CA LYS A 491 34.63 -48.63 -6.11
C LYS A 491 36.02 -49.17 -5.77
N ARG A 492 36.56 -49.96 -6.69
CA ARG A 492 37.95 -50.43 -6.68
C ARG A 492 38.82 -49.17 -6.63
N ALA A 493 39.74 -49.11 -5.67
CA ALA A 493 40.66 -47.99 -5.50
C ALA A 493 41.42 -47.73 -6.81
N GLU A 494 41.18 -46.57 -7.42
CA GLU A 494 41.98 -46.04 -8.51
C GLU A 494 43.04 -45.12 -7.89
N LEU A 495 44.31 -45.35 -8.22
CA LEU A 495 45.46 -44.63 -7.69
C LEU A 495 45.41 -43.13 -8.06
N PRO A 496 45.90 -42.23 -7.19
CA PRO A 496 45.95 -40.81 -7.49
C PRO A 496 47.09 -40.47 -8.48
N PRO A 497 46.89 -39.55 -9.44
CA PRO A 497 48.00 -38.94 -10.14
C PRO A 497 48.71 -37.91 -9.25
N ALA A 498 50.02 -37.79 -9.44
CA ALA A 498 50.93 -37.00 -8.64
C ALA A 498 50.87 -35.48 -8.91
N ALA A 499 50.93 -34.73 -7.81
CA ALA A 499 51.57 -33.43 -7.56
C ALA A 499 51.42 -32.24 -8.55
N GLY A 500 50.94 -31.09 -8.02
CA GLY A 500 51.11 -29.77 -8.64
C GLY A 500 50.46 -28.55 -7.96
N VAL A 501 50.98 -28.13 -6.77
CA VAL A 501 51.14 -26.73 -6.26
C VAL A 501 49.87 -25.93 -5.80
N PRO A 502 49.95 -25.09 -4.72
CA PRO A 502 48.87 -24.93 -3.73
C PRO A 502 48.09 -23.61 -3.82
N GLN A 503 46.85 -23.61 -3.32
CA GLN A 503 46.09 -22.39 -2.98
C GLN A 503 45.60 -22.43 -1.54
N GLN A 504 45.64 -21.24 -0.93
CA GLN A 504 45.63 -20.93 0.49
C GLN A 504 44.33 -21.31 1.21
N THR A 505 44.49 -21.80 2.44
CA THR A 505 43.45 -22.07 3.44
C THR A 505 42.97 -20.78 4.12
N GLY A 506 41.67 -20.48 4.03
CA GLY A 506 40.96 -19.60 4.97
C GLY A 506 40.30 -20.41 6.10
N PRO A 507 40.06 -19.83 7.30
CA PRO A 507 39.68 -20.61 8.49
C PRO A 507 38.21 -21.05 8.47
N ALA A 508 38.00 -22.32 8.83
CA ALA A 508 36.70 -22.94 9.02
C ALA A 508 35.99 -22.39 10.27
N GLY A 509 34.73 -21.95 10.11
CA GLY A 509 33.79 -21.70 11.20
C GLY A 509 33.06 -22.98 11.63
N PRO A 510 32.53 -23.04 12.87
CA PRO A 510 32.08 -24.27 13.50
C PRO A 510 30.76 -24.77 12.90
N THR A 511 30.73 -26.04 12.52
CA THR A 511 29.55 -26.77 12.06
C THR A 511 28.63 -27.11 13.23
N GLY A 512 27.50 -26.40 13.33
CA GLY A 512 26.37 -26.79 14.15
C GLY A 512 25.53 -27.86 13.46
N SER A 513 25.36 -29.00 14.11
CA SER A 513 24.44 -30.07 13.72
C SER A 513 22.98 -29.60 13.79
N GLY A 514 22.28 -29.54 12.65
CA GLY A 514 20.85 -29.24 12.58
C GLY A 514 20.15 -30.12 11.55
N ALA A 515 19.20 -30.94 11.99
CA ALA A 515 18.42 -31.89 11.18
C ALA A 515 17.36 -31.22 10.27
N GLY A 516 17.67 -30.04 9.70
CA GLY A 516 16.78 -29.27 8.83
C GLY A 516 17.27 -29.04 7.38
N SER A 517 18.49 -29.48 7.02
CA SER A 517 19.12 -29.07 5.74
C SER A 517 18.71 -29.87 4.50
N GLY A 518 17.98 -30.97 4.64
CA GLY A 518 17.80 -31.93 3.54
C GLY A 518 16.84 -31.50 2.42
N LEU A 519 15.98 -30.50 2.63
CA LEU A 519 14.98 -30.05 1.66
C LEU A 519 15.46 -28.88 0.80
N ALA A 520 16.32 -28.01 1.35
CA ALA A 520 16.94 -26.90 0.62
C ALA A 520 17.84 -27.39 -0.53
N GLU A 521 18.51 -28.54 -0.36
CA GLU A 521 19.33 -29.18 -1.39
C GLU A 521 18.55 -29.73 -2.60
N LEU A 522 17.23 -29.90 -2.48
CA LEU A 522 16.36 -30.45 -3.54
C LEU A 522 15.71 -29.38 -4.43
N LEU A 523 15.61 -28.17 -3.90
CA LEU A 523 15.04 -27.05 -4.63
C LEU A 523 16.03 -26.62 -5.71
N ALA A 524 15.52 -26.34 -6.91
CA ALA A 524 16.35 -25.66 -7.89
C ALA A 524 16.75 -24.30 -7.30
N PRO A 525 18.05 -23.93 -7.31
CA PRO A 525 18.45 -22.60 -6.87
C PRO A 525 17.76 -21.57 -7.75
N LEU A 526 17.34 -20.45 -7.15
CA LEU A 526 16.75 -19.33 -7.88
C LEU A 526 17.78 -18.79 -8.88
N ASP A 527 17.41 -18.70 -10.17
CA ASP A 527 18.21 -18.01 -11.16
C ASP A 527 17.97 -16.51 -11.00
N ALA A 528 18.71 -15.88 -10.09
CA ALA A 528 18.55 -14.47 -9.75
C ALA A 528 18.73 -13.55 -10.97
N PRO A 529 19.74 -13.73 -11.85
CA PRO A 529 19.85 -12.95 -13.08
C PRO A 529 18.63 -13.10 -14.01
N ALA A 530 18.19 -14.33 -14.31
CA ALA A 530 17.04 -14.53 -15.18
C ALA A 530 15.75 -13.94 -14.59
N THR A 531 15.56 -14.10 -13.27
CA THR A 531 14.40 -13.59 -12.54
C THR A 531 14.39 -12.05 -12.49
N ALA A 532 15.55 -11.41 -12.29
CA ALA A 532 15.66 -9.95 -12.36
C ALA A 532 15.31 -9.40 -13.75
N LEU A 533 15.65 -10.12 -14.81
CA LEU A 533 15.27 -9.79 -16.19
C LEU A 533 13.81 -10.16 -16.52
N ALA A 534 13.13 -10.91 -15.65
CA ALA A 534 11.71 -11.21 -15.78
C ALA A 534 10.81 -10.19 -15.05
N LEU A 535 11.39 -9.41 -14.13
CA LEU A 535 10.67 -8.37 -13.40
C LEU A 535 9.93 -7.39 -14.34
N PRO A 536 8.77 -6.86 -13.89
CA PRO A 536 8.03 -5.84 -14.61
C PRO A 536 8.90 -4.66 -15.04
N VAL A 537 8.66 -4.16 -16.25
CA VAL A 537 9.43 -3.04 -16.80
C VAL A 537 8.66 -1.73 -16.55
N PRO A 538 9.32 -0.65 -16.11
CA PRO A 538 8.71 0.68 -16.06
C PRO A 538 8.08 1.06 -17.41
N ARG A 539 6.92 1.70 -17.38
CA ARG A 539 6.25 2.20 -18.57
C ARG A 539 7.02 3.37 -19.17
N VAL A 540 7.00 3.42 -20.49
CA VAL A 540 7.60 4.52 -21.27
C VAL A 540 6.80 5.80 -21.02
N ASP A 541 7.51 6.88 -20.73
CA ASP A 541 6.92 8.22 -20.65
C ASP A 541 6.40 8.64 -22.03
N THR A 542 5.09 8.89 -22.11
CA THR A 542 4.41 9.27 -23.36
C THR A 542 4.82 10.65 -23.88
N SER A 543 5.43 11.48 -23.04
CA SER A 543 5.95 12.80 -23.43
C SER A 543 7.36 12.74 -24.05
N ASP A 544 8.05 11.59 -23.96
CA ASP A 544 9.38 11.42 -24.54
C ASP A 544 9.33 11.47 -26.08
N PRO A 545 10.26 12.18 -26.74
CA PRO A 545 10.27 12.29 -28.21
C PRO A 545 10.40 10.95 -28.93
N ASN A 546 10.93 9.92 -28.25
CA ASN A 546 11.06 8.57 -28.80
C ASN A 546 9.91 7.63 -28.39
N ALA A 547 8.89 8.08 -27.66
CA ALA A 547 7.82 7.19 -27.15
C ALA A 547 7.13 6.39 -28.26
N GLY A 548 6.73 7.06 -29.36
CA GLY A 548 6.11 6.41 -30.52
C GLY A 548 7.06 5.46 -31.26
N PHE A 549 8.34 5.82 -31.36
CA PHE A 549 9.39 4.99 -31.96
C PHE A 549 9.63 3.71 -31.14
N LEU A 550 9.74 3.84 -29.82
CA LEU A 550 9.95 2.72 -28.90
C LEU A 550 8.74 1.78 -28.86
N ALA A 551 7.52 2.30 -28.99
CA ALA A 551 6.31 1.49 -29.09
C ALA A 551 6.34 0.53 -30.29
N GLY A 552 6.92 0.96 -31.43
CA GLY A 552 7.12 0.11 -32.61
C GLY A 552 8.15 -1.01 -32.43
N LEU A 553 8.97 -0.94 -31.38
CA LEU A 553 10.05 -1.89 -31.09
C LEU A 553 9.75 -2.78 -29.87
N ALA A 554 8.49 -2.82 -29.40
CA ALA A 554 8.11 -3.55 -28.20
C ALA A 554 8.39 -5.07 -28.30
N ALA A 555 8.27 -5.65 -29.50
CA ALA A 555 8.47 -7.08 -29.76
C ALA A 555 9.86 -7.44 -30.31
N ALA A 556 10.76 -6.47 -30.49
CA ALA A 556 12.08 -6.71 -31.07
C ALA A 556 12.98 -7.51 -30.11
N ALA A 557 13.79 -8.43 -30.66
CA ALA A 557 14.80 -9.14 -29.89
C ALA A 557 15.91 -8.18 -29.41
N PRO A 558 16.59 -8.43 -28.28
CA PRO A 558 17.53 -7.46 -27.69
C PRO A 558 18.67 -7.02 -28.63
N ALA A 559 19.22 -7.91 -29.44
CA ALA A 559 20.28 -7.58 -30.39
C ALA A 559 19.78 -6.70 -31.55
N GLU A 560 18.61 -7.02 -32.11
CA GLU A 560 17.97 -6.22 -33.16
C GLU A 560 17.53 -4.86 -32.64
N LEU A 561 17.03 -4.82 -31.40
CA LEU A 561 16.67 -3.62 -30.69
C LEU A 561 17.86 -2.65 -30.59
N LEU A 562 19.03 -3.10 -30.14
CA LEU A 562 20.21 -2.23 -30.06
C LEU A 562 20.61 -1.63 -31.42
N GLY A 563 20.49 -2.39 -32.51
CA GLY A 563 20.70 -1.87 -33.86
C GLY A 563 19.64 -0.84 -34.24
N ALA A 564 18.36 -1.13 -33.99
CA ALA A 564 17.25 -0.23 -34.30
C ALA A 564 17.34 1.09 -33.52
N LEU A 565 17.77 1.07 -32.25
CA LEU A 565 17.89 2.27 -31.41
C LEU A 565 18.88 3.31 -31.96
N GLN A 566 19.79 2.92 -32.88
CA GLN A 566 20.67 3.88 -33.57
C GLN A 566 19.91 4.81 -34.53
N GLY A 567 18.73 4.39 -34.99
CA GLY A 567 17.84 5.19 -35.85
C GLY A 567 16.87 6.09 -35.08
N ALA A 568 17.04 6.22 -33.75
CA ALA A 568 16.13 7.02 -32.93
C ALA A 568 16.16 8.51 -33.32
N PRO A 569 14.99 9.18 -33.39
CA PRO A 569 14.89 10.60 -33.77
C PRO A 569 15.74 11.57 -32.94
N ALA A 570 15.88 11.33 -31.64
CA ALA A 570 16.60 12.21 -30.73
C ALA A 570 17.25 11.42 -29.57
N PRO A 571 18.33 11.91 -28.96
CA PRO A 571 18.81 11.34 -27.69
C PRO A 571 17.80 11.64 -26.58
N SER A 572 17.39 10.61 -25.82
CA SER A 572 16.51 10.78 -24.66
C SER A 572 16.82 9.82 -23.51
N ALA A 573 16.22 10.05 -22.34
CA ALA A 573 16.35 9.17 -21.17
C ALA A 573 15.74 7.79 -21.47
N GLU A 574 14.57 7.74 -22.12
CA GLU A 574 13.92 6.46 -22.46
C GLU A 574 14.73 5.61 -23.43
N LEU A 575 15.40 6.24 -24.41
CA LEU A 575 16.31 5.55 -25.32
C LEU A 575 17.44 4.84 -24.55
N ARG A 576 18.00 5.52 -23.54
CA ARG A 576 19.10 4.99 -22.72
C ARG A 576 18.62 3.91 -21.76
N LEU A 577 17.46 4.07 -21.13
CA LEU A 577 16.83 3.04 -20.29
C LEU A 577 16.56 1.77 -21.10
N ARG A 578 16.04 1.91 -22.33
CA ARG A 578 15.82 0.78 -23.22
C ARG A 578 17.12 0.12 -23.68
N THR A 579 18.15 0.92 -23.97
CA THR A 579 19.51 0.43 -24.30
C THR A 579 20.11 -0.37 -23.14
N LEU A 580 20.04 0.17 -21.92
CA LEU A 580 20.54 -0.50 -20.70
C LEU A 580 19.86 -1.86 -20.51
N ARG A 581 18.53 -1.91 -20.63
CA ARG A 581 17.79 -3.17 -20.51
C ARG A 581 18.22 -4.19 -21.56
N ALA A 582 18.37 -3.78 -22.82
CA ALA A 582 18.81 -4.68 -23.89
C ALA A 582 20.24 -5.22 -23.66
N GLN A 583 21.16 -4.38 -23.16
CA GLN A 583 22.52 -4.78 -22.80
C GLN A 583 22.54 -5.81 -21.67
N LEU A 584 21.72 -5.61 -20.63
CA LEU A 584 21.56 -6.57 -19.54
C LEU A 584 20.99 -7.91 -20.03
N GLU A 585 20.00 -7.89 -20.93
CA GLU A 585 19.40 -9.11 -21.50
C GLU A 585 20.36 -9.89 -22.41
N LEU A 586 21.33 -9.21 -23.04
CA LEU A 586 22.40 -9.84 -23.82
C LEU A 586 23.60 -10.30 -22.96
N GLY A 587 23.64 -9.94 -21.68
CA GLY A 587 24.76 -10.21 -20.79
C GLY A 587 25.99 -9.33 -21.01
N ASP A 588 25.87 -8.20 -21.73
CA ASP A 588 26.96 -7.22 -21.88
C ASP A 588 27.02 -6.29 -20.66
N LEU A 589 27.46 -6.87 -19.54
CA LEU A 589 27.55 -6.17 -18.25
C LEU A 589 28.45 -4.93 -18.29
N PRO A 590 29.63 -4.93 -18.97
CA PRO A 590 30.46 -3.73 -19.06
C PRO A 590 29.78 -2.57 -19.79
N ALA A 591 29.04 -2.83 -20.88
CA ALA A 591 28.31 -1.79 -21.57
C ALA A 591 27.11 -1.28 -20.77
N ALA A 592 26.38 -2.20 -20.12
CA ALA A 592 25.28 -1.86 -19.22
C ALA A 592 25.75 -0.93 -18.08
N ALA A 593 26.88 -1.26 -17.43
CA ALA A 593 27.43 -0.44 -16.35
C ALA A 593 27.77 0.99 -16.80
N ARG A 594 28.36 1.16 -18.01
CA ARG A 594 28.63 2.49 -18.57
C ARG A 594 27.36 3.27 -18.88
N THR A 595 26.34 2.61 -19.44
CA THR A 595 25.05 3.24 -19.71
C THR A 595 24.37 3.69 -18.42
N LEU A 596 24.38 2.83 -17.39
CA LEU A 596 23.78 3.13 -16.09
C LEU A 596 24.49 4.30 -15.41
N ALA A 597 25.82 4.30 -15.32
CA ALA A 597 26.57 5.42 -14.74
C ALA A 597 26.25 6.75 -15.45
N GLY A 598 26.14 6.72 -16.78
CA GLY A 598 25.76 7.90 -17.56
C GLY A 598 24.30 8.35 -17.38
N LEU A 599 23.40 7.47 -16.94
CA LEU A 599 22.03 7.82 -16.53
C LEU A 599 22.03 8.43 -15.13
N GLU A 600 22.77 7.86 -14.18
CA GLU A 600 22.87 8.33 -12.79
C GLU A 600 23.48 9.73 -12.69
N GLU A 601 24.44 10.06 -13.55
CA GLU A 601 25.03 11.40 -13.59
C GLU A 601 24.06 12.47 -14.12
N ARG A 602 23.13 12.10 -15.00
CA ARG A 602 22.21 13.04 -15.67
C ARG A 602 20.90 13.19 -14.91
N ASP A 603 20.34 12.06 -14.49
CA ASP A 603 19.00 11.94 -13.93
C ASP A 603 19.02 11.14 -12.61
N PRO A 604 19.78 11.59 -11.58
CA PRO A 604 19.93 10.86 -10.31
C PRO A 604 18.62 10.69 -9.53
N ASP A 605 17.64 11.55 -9.82
CA ASP A 605 16.36 11.66 -9.13
C ASP A 605 15.23 10.91 -9.87
N ASP A 606 15.52 10.31 -11.03
CA ASP A 606 14.56 9.48 -11.75
C ASP A 606 14.49 8.08 -11.14
N TRP A 607 13.32 7.74 -10.60
CA TRP A 607 13.09 6.44 -9.96
C TRP A 607 13.31 5.25 -10.90
N ARG A 608 13.14 5.43 -12.22
CA ARG A 608 13.39 4.38 -13.22
C ARG A 608 14.86 4.03 -13.30
N VAL A 609 15.75 5.01 -13.10
CA VAL A 609 17.20 4.80 -13.03
C VAL A 609 17.52 3.97 -11.78
N VAL A 610 16.89 4.27 -10.65
CA VAL A 610 17.06 3.47 -9.42
C VAL A 610 16.50 2.05 -9.58
N TRP A 611 15.35 1.88 -10.23
CA TRP A 611 14.83 0.56 -10.58
C TRP A 611 15.82 -0.23 -11.43
N CYS A 612 16.36 0.39 -12.49
CA CYS A 612 17.35 -0.23 -13.36
C CYS A 612 18.67 -0.55 -12.63
N ARG A 613 19.10 0.29 -11.67
CA ARG A 613 20.22 -0.03 -10.76
C ARG A 613 19.92 -1.30 -9.98
N GLY A 614 18.73 -1.41 -9.38
CA GLY A 614 18.34 -2.61 -8.63
C GLY A 614 18.37 -3.88 -9.50
N VAL A 615 17.86 -3.80 -10.72
CA VAL A 615 17.91 -4.90 -11.71
C VAL A 615 19.36 -5.25 -12.06
N ALA A 616 20.20 -4.26 -12.39
CA ALA A 616 21.59 -4.48 -12.73
C ALA A 616 22.36 -5.12 -11.56
N SER A 617 22.16 -4.63 -10.34
CA SER A 617 22.76 -5.17 -9.12
C SER A 617 22.35 -6.63 -8.87
N LEU A 618 21.08 -7.00 -9.07
CA LEU A 618 20.65 -8.41 -8.98
C LEU A 618 21.35 -9.30 -10.02
N VAL A 619 21.44 -8.83 -11.27
CA VAL A 619 22.10 -9.57 -12.36
C VAL A 619 23.58 -9.77 -12.07
N THR A 620 24.26 -8.79 -11.46
CA THR A 620 25.68 -8.86 -11.12
C THR A 620 25.98 -9.57 -9.79
N GLY A 621 24.95 -9.94 -9.01
CA GLY A 621 25.10 -10.60 -7.71
C GLY A 621 25.27 -9.67 -6.50
N ASP A 622 25.07 -8.36 -6.67
CA ASP A 622 25.09 -7.37 -5.58
C ASP A 622 23.70 -7.22 -4.96
N HIS A 623 23.33 -8.22 -4.15
CA HIS A 623 21.97 -8.35 -3.63
C HIS A 623 21.60 -7.27 -2.59
N GLU A 624 22.57 -6.72 -1.86
CA GLU A 624 22.33 -5.67 -0.87
C GLU A 624 21.98 -4.34 -1.54
N HIS A 625 22.74 -3.91 -2.55
CA HIS A 625 22.42 -2.68 -3.28
C HIS A 625 21.12 -2.83 -4.08
N ALA A 626 20.83 -4.03 -4.59
CA ALA A 626 19.56 -4.31 -5.21
C ALA A 626 18.38 -4.10 -4.24
N ALA A 627 18.47 -4.67 -3.03
CA ALA A 627 17.42 -4.52 -2.02
C ALA A 627 17.20 -3.05 -1.66
N LEU A 628 18.28 -2.27 -1.46
CA LEU A 628 18.18 -0.83 -1.17
C LEU A 628 17.52 -0.04 -2.31
N ALA A 629 17.83 -0.38 -3.56
CA ALA A 629 17.23 0.28 -4.72
C ALA A 629 15.73 0.00 -4.82
N PHE A 630 15.30 -1.27 -4.67
CA PHE A 630 13.88 -1.61 -4.72
C PHE A 630 13.10 -1.12 -3.50
N ASP A 631 13.72 -1.06 -2.31
CA ASP A 631 13.11 -0.49 -1.11
C ASP A 631 12.84 1.00 -1.29
N ALA A 632 13.76 1.74 -1.92
CA ALA A 632 13.54 3.15 -2.25
C ALA A 632 12.39 3.34 -3.27
N VAL A 633 12.24 2.44 -4.24
CA VAL A 633 11.10 2.46 -5.17
C VAL A 633 9.80 2.07 -4.46
N TYR A 634 9.83 1.20 -3.45
CA TYR A 634 8.66 0.86 -2.64
C TYR A 634 8.22 2.03 -1.74
N ASP A 635 9.18 2.74 -1.13
CA ASP A 635 8.92 3.98 -0.39
C ASP A 635 8.26 5.04 -1.28
N ALA A 636 8.72 5.17 -2.53
CA ALA A 636 8.10 6.05 -3.51
C ALA A 636 6.70 5.54 -3.88
N PHE A 637 6.54 4.28 -4.27
CA PHE A 637 5.28 3.77 -4.83
C PHE A 637 4.71 2.62 -3.98
N PRO A 638 4.14 2.94 -2.79
CA PRO A 638 3.68 1.92 -1.85
C PRO A 638 2.49 1.11 -2.37
N GLY A 639 1.73 1.64 -3.32
CA GLY A 639 0.61 0.95 -3.95
C GLY A 639 1.01 -0.11 -4.98
N GLU A 640 2.28 -0.15 -5.40
CA GLU A 640 2.72 -1.00 -6.51
C GLU A 640 3.13 -2.42 -6.06
N PRO A 641 2.74 -3.48 -6.79
CA PRO A 641 3.17 -4.85 -6.52
C PRO A 641 4.59 -5.16 -7.03
N ALA A 642 5.03 -4.48 -8.10
CA ALA A 642 6.33 -4.72 -8.73
C ALA A 642 7.54 -4.57 -7.78
N PRO A 643 7.68 -3.47 -6.99
CA PRO A 643 8.78 -3.36 -6.04
C PRO A 643 8.72 -4.38 -4.91
N LYS A 644 7.52 -4.78 -4.47
CA LYS A 644 7.36 -5.85 -3.46
C LYS A 644 7.82 -7.19 -4.00
N LEU A 645 7.51 -7.52 -5.26
CA LEU A 645 8.00 -8.73 -5.91
C LEU A 645 9.54 -8.74 -5.98
N ALA A 646 10.14 -7.62 -6.38
CA ALA A 646 11.58 -7.48 -6.45
C ALA A 646 12.25 -7.61 -5.06
N LEU A 647 11.64 -7.04 -4.02
CA LEU A 647 12.09 -7.21 -2.63
C LEU A 647 11.95 -8.66 -2.14
N GLY A 648 10.90 -9.37 -2.54
CA GLY A 648 10.75 -10.80 -2.28
C GLY A 648 11.91 -11.62 -2.85
N ILE A 649 12.32 -11.31 -4.10
CA ILE A 649 13.48 -11.92 -4.75
C ILE A 649 14.78 -11.58 -4.02
N CYS A 650 15.00 -10.30 -3.68
CA CYS A 650 16.16 -9.86 -2.91
C CYS A 650 16.25 -10.54 -1.54
N ALA A 651 15.14 -10.60 -0.80
CA ALA A 651 15.09 -11.26 0.50
C ALA A 651 15.40 -12.76 0.39
N GLU A 652 14.91 -13.41 -0.67
CA GLU A 652 15.17 -14.83 -0.92
C GLU A 652 16.67 -15.10 -1.17
N VAL A 653 17.32 -14.34 -2.05
CA VAL A 653 18.76 -14.51 -2.34
C VAL A 653 19.65 -14.14 -1.15
N LEU A 654 19.20 -13.24 -0.28
CA LEU A 654 19.86 -12.88 0.97
C LEU A 654 19.60 -13.89 2.11
N GLY A 655 18.79 -14.92 1.88
CA GLY A 655 18.45 -15.94 2.88
C GLY A 655 17.46 -15.46 3.96
N GLN A 656 16.80 -14.33 3.76
CA GLN A 656 15.78 -13.77 4.65
C GLN A 656 14.41 -14.37 4.33
N LEU A 657 14.25 -15.67 4.59
CA LEU A 657 13.09 -16.45 4.14
C LEU A 657 11.74 -15.92 4.65
N ASP A 658 11.67 -15.43 5.88
CA ASP A 658 10.44 -14.87 6.45
C ASP A 658 10.01 -13.59 5.71
N ASN A 659 10.95 -12.67 5.46
CA ASN A 659 10.69 -11.45 4.70
C ASN A 659 10.29 -11.77 3.25
N ALA A 660 10.97 -12.72 2.62
CA ALA A 660 10.65 -13.15 1.27
C ALA A 660 9.24 -13.74 1.18
N ALA A 661 8.86 -14.60 2.14
CA ALA A 661 7.53 -15.18 2.23
C ALA A 661 6.45 -14.10 2.37
N GLU A 662 6.68 -13.08 3.21
CA GLU A 662 5.72 -11.99 3.38
C GLU A 662 5.53 -11.17 2.11
N TYR A 663 6.61 -10.76 1.43
CA TYR A 663 6.49 -10.02 0.17
C TYR A 663 5.81 -10.82 -0.93
N TYR A 664 6.18 -12.09 -1.13
CA TYR A 664 5.53 -12.94 -2.12
C TYR A 664 4.05 -13.17 -1.79
N ARG A 665 3.73 -13.39 -0.50
CA ARG A 665 2.34 -13.52 -0.04
C ARG A 665 1.53 -12.26 -0.32
N LEU A 666 2.11 -11.09 -0.06
CA LEU A 666 1.46 -9.80 -0.27
C LEU A 666 1.11 -9.56 -1.74
N VAL A 667 2.08 -9.79 -2.64
CA VAL A 667 1.89 -9.68 -4.09
C VAL A 667 0.85 -10.68 -4.57
N TRP A 668 1.00 -11.96 -4.19
CA TRP A 668 0.11 -13.03 -4.66
C TRP A 668 -1.33 -12.89 -4.15
N ALA A 669 -1.51 -12.48 -2.89
CA ALA A 669 -2.83 -12.24 -2.32
C ALA A 669 -3.54 -11.06 -3.01
N THR A 670 -2.79 -10.04 -3.43
CA THR A 670 -3.34 -8.84 -4.05
C THR A 670 -3.66 -9.05 -5.53
N ASP A 671 -2.71 -9.59 -6.30
CA ASP A 671 -2.82 -9.75 -7.75
C ASP A 671 -2.24 -11.11 -8.22
N PRO A 672 -3.09 -12.10 -8.55
CA PRO A 672 -2.66 -13.43 -8.99
C PRO A 672 -2.13 -13.48 -10.43
N SER A 673 -2.05 -12.33 -11.12
CA SER A 673 -1.31 -12.23 -12.40
C SER A 673 0.21 -12.32 -12.20
N PHE A 674 0.70 -12.03 -10.99
CA PHE A 674 2.11 -12.16 -10.62
C PHE A 674 2.45 -13.59 -10.20
N VAL A 675 2.47 -14.50 -11.17
CA VAL A 675 2.64 -15.94 -10.92
C VAL A 675 4.01 -16.25 -10.31
N SER A 676 5.05 -15.45 -10.58
CA SER A 676 6.35 -15.61 -9.92
C SER A 676 6.24 -15.52 -8.39
N ALA A 677 5.29 -14.75 -7.85
CA ALA A 677 5.06 -14.67 -6.42
C ALA A 677 4.53 -15.99 -5.83
N ALA A 678 3.67 -16.73 -6.54
CA ALA A 678 3.18 -18.04 -6.09
C ALA A 678 4.31 -19.07 -6.00
N PHE A 679 5.16 -19.14 -7.03
CA PHE A 679 6.31 -20.05 -7.05
C PHE A 679 7.38 -19.64 -6.04
N GLY A 680 7.65 -18.34 -5.90
CA GLY A 680 8.54 -17.79 -4.87
C GLY A 680 8.07 -18.13 -3.47
N LEU A 681 6.79 -17.89 -3.16
CA LEU A 681 6.18 -18.24 -1.88
C LEU A 681 6.30 -19.74 -1.57
N ALA A 682 6.05 -20.59 -2.56
CA ALA A 682 6.17 -22.03 -2.40
C ALA A 682 7.62 -22.45 -2.10
N ARG A 683 8.59 -21.86 -2.80
CA ARG A 683 10.02 -22.17 -2.66
C ARG A 683 10.53 -21.78 -1.27
N VAL A 684 10.23 -20.57 -0.81
CA VAL A 684 10.66 -20.10 0.53
C VAL A 684 9.97 -20.87 1.66
N ARG A 685 8.68 -21.22 1.50
CA ARG A 685 7.96 -22.06 2.47
C ARG A 685 8.54 -23.47 2.55
N LEU A 686 8.90 -24.07 1.40
CA LEU A 686 9.59 -25.35 1.38
C LEU A 686 10.97 -25.26 2.06
N ALA A 687 11.74 -24.20 1.80
CA ALA A 687 13.01 -23.97 2.48
C ALA A 687 12.85 -23.81 4.01
N ALA A 688 11.75 -23.19 4.46
CA ALA A 688 11.38 -23.05 5.87
C ALA A 688 10.74 -24.33 6.48
N GLY A 689 10.49 -25.37 5.68
CA GLY A 689 9.85 -26.62 6.13
C GLY A 689 8.31 -26.63 6.12
N ASP A 690 7.67 -25.53 5.73
CA ASP A 690 6.21 -25.43 5.57
C ASP A 690 5.74 -26.00 4.22
N ARG A 691 5.69 -27.34 4.14
CA ARG A 691 5.22 -28.04 2.93
C ARG A 691 3.74 -27.78 2.64
N THR A 692 2.91 -27.72 3.67
CA THR A 692 1.46 -27.56 3.52
C THR A 692 1.16 -26.20 2.90
N GLY A 693 1.75 -25.13 3.43
CA GLY A 693 1.59 -23.79 2.87
C GLY A 693 2.20 -23.64 1.48
N ALA A 694 3.28 -24.36 1.17
CA ALA A 694 3.84 -24.36 -0.19
C ALA A 694 2.93 -25.03 -1.22
N VAL A 695 2.35 -26.18 -0.86
CA VAL A 695 1.35 -26.87 -1.69
C VAL A 695 0.13 -25.97 -1.90
N GLN A 696 -0.40 -25.35 -0.84
CA GLN A 696 -1.53 -24.42 -0.96
C GLN A 696 -1.22 -23.24 -1.91
N ALA A 697 -0.02 -22.67 -1.85
CA ALA A 697 0.38 -21.58 -2.74
C ALA A 697 0.39 -22.05 -4.21
N LEU A 698 1.00 -23.19 -4.51
CA LEU A 698 1.03 -23.75 -5.87
C LEU A 698 -0.36 -24.16 -6.36
N GLU A 699 -1.19 -24.70 -5.48
CA GLU A 699 -2.55 -25.12 -5.81
C GLU A 699 -3.53 -23.96 -5.98
N SER A 700 -3.17 -22.76 -5.51
CA SER A 700 -3.96 -21.55 -5.71
C SER A 700 -3.78 -20.91 -7.09
N VAL A 701 -2.78 -21.35 -7.87
CA VAL A 701 -2.59 -20.90 -9.26
C VAL A 701 -3.82 -21.29 -10.09
N PRO A 702 -4.49 -20.33 -10.77
CA PRO A 702 -5.75 -20.60 -11.45
C PRO A 702 -5.56 -21.44 -12.72
N GLU A 703 -6.58 -22.23 -13.08
CA GLU A 703 -6.57 -23.09 -14.28
C GLU A 703 -6.35 -22.32 -15.59
N ALA A 704 -6.75 -21.04 -15.62
CA ALA A 704 -6.54 -20.15 -16.77
C ALA A 704 -5.06 -19.73 -16.95
N SER A 705 -4.19 -19.96 -15.97
CA SER A 705 -2.77 -19.62 -16.07
C SER A 705 -2.02 -20.61 -16.97
N ILE A 706 -1.14 -20.09 -17.83
CA ILE A 706 -0.23 -20.92 -18.63
C ILE A 706 0.72 -21.77 -17.76
N HIS A 707 0.91 -21.36 -16.50
CA HIS A 707 1.77 -22.05 -15.53
C HIS A 707 1.01 -23.02 -14.62
N TYR A 708 -0.31 -23.21 -14.83
CA TYR A 708 -1.13 -24.10 -14.03
C TYR A 708 -0.55 -25.52 -13.96
N THR A 709 -0.23 -26.11 -15.11
CA THR A 709 0.35 -27.45 -15.19
C THR A 709 1.67 -27.52 -14.44
N ALA A 710 2.55 -26.52 -14.58
CA ALA A 710 3.82 -26.48 -13.86
C ALA A 710 3.61 -26.39 -12.34
N ALA A 711 2.68 -25.56 -11.88
CA ALA A 711 2.37 -25.40 -10.46
C ALA A 711 1.81 -26.70 -9.86
N ARG A 712 0.91 -27.38 -10.58
CA ARG A 712 0.36 -28.68 -10.15
C ARG A 712 1.43 -29.77 -10.12
N VAL A 713 2.36 -29.79 -11.08
CA VAL A 713 3.49 -30.72 -11.05
C VAL A 713 4.39 -30.44 -9.84
N ALA A 714 4.69 -29.17 -9.56
CA ALA A 714 5.46 -28.78 -8.39
C ALA A 714 4.75 -29.16 -7.08
N ALA A 715 3.43 -29.00 -6.98
CA ALA A 715 2.66 -29.37 -5.79
C ALA A 715 2.70 -30.88 -5.51
N VAL A 716 2.60 -31.73 -6.55
CA VAL A 716 2.78 -33.18 -6.41
C VAL A 716 4.17 -33.50 -5.85
N ARG A 717 5.22 -32.88 -6.38
CA ARG A 717 6.59 -33.10 -5.91
C ARG A 717 6.81 -32.60 -4.48
N ALA A 718 6.22 -31.46 -4.12
CA ALA A 718 6.27 -30.88 -2.78
C ALA A 718 5.65 -31.79 -1.70
N ARG A 719 4.57 -32.51 -2.04
CA ARG A 719 3.95 -33.51 -1.15
C ARG A 719 4.87 -34.70 -0.87
N LEU A 720 5.61 -35.17 -1.87
CA LEU A 720 6.23 -36.50 -1.88
C LEU A 720 7.73 -36.50 -1.56
N ARG A 721 8.51 -35.61 -2.17
CA ARG A 721 9.98 -35.75 -2.19
C ARG A 721 10.62 -35.62 -0.81
N ARG A 722 11.56 -36.54 -0.50
CA ARG A 722 12.29 -36.68 0.77
C ARG A 722 11.38 -36.65 2.01
N ARG A 723 10.15 -37.17 1.89
CA ARG A 723 9.34 -37.51 3.07
C ARG A 723 9.84 -38.84 3.63
N PRO A 724 10.01 -38.98 4.95
CA PRO A 724 10.32 -40.26 5.57
C PRO A 724 9.19 -41.25 5.28
N ALA A 725 9.54 -42.47 4.91
CA ALA A 725 8.58 -43.52 4.62
C ALA A 725 7.68 -43.88 5.82
N HIS A 726 8.09 -43.56 7.06
CA HIS A 726 7.35 -43.82 8.29
C HIS A 726 6.26 -42.77 8.60
N GLU A 727 6.19 -41.66 7.85
CA GLU A 727 5.17 -40.63 8.05
C GLU A 727 3.79 -41.08 7.51
N PRO A 728 2.68 -40.55 8.04
CA PRO A 728 1.34 -40.87 7.54
C PRO A 728 1.06 -40.17 6.19
N LEU A 729 1.53 -40.75 5.10
CA LEU A 729 1.47 -40.16 3.74
C LEU A 729 0.18 -40.47 2.96
N GLY A 730 -0.77 -41.23 3.53
CA GLY A 730 -1.93 -41.74 2.79
C GLY A 730 -2.77 -40.66 2.10
N THR A 731 -3.05 -39.54 2.77
CA THR A 731 -3.79 -38.40 2.20
C THR A 731 -3.01 -37.70 1.08
N ASP A 732 -1.73 -37.42 1.32
CA ASP A 732 -0.83 -36.79 0.35
C ASP A 732 -0.63 -37.65 -0.91
N LEU A 733 -0.49 -38.96 -0.76
CA LEU A 733 -0.37 -39.93 -1.86
C LEU A 733 -1.65 -39.96 -2.70
N THR A 734 -2.81 -40.04 -2.05
CA THR A 734 -4.11 -40.05 -2.73
C THR A 734 -4.34 -38.74 -3.49
N ALA A 735 -4.04 -37.60 -2.85
CA ALA A 735 -4.15 -36.29 -3.48
C ALA A 735 -3.18 -36.13 -4.66
N ALA A 736 -1.93 -36.59 -4.52
CA ALA A 736 -0.95 -36.58 -5.59
C ALA A 736 -1.38 -37.46 -6.79
N ALA A 737 -1.91 -38.66 -6.54
CA ALA A 737 -2.42 -39.54 -7.59
C ALA A 737 -3.63 -38.96 -8.33
N ALA A 738 -4.58 -38.37 -7.59
CA ALA A 738 -5.73 -37.68 -8.17
C ALA A 738 -5.28 -36.53 -9.10
N GLN A 739 -4.29 -35.76 -8.65
CA GLN A 739 -3.74 -34.64 -9.40
C GLN A 739 -2.99 -35.07 -10.66
N VAL A 740 -2.16 -36.12 -10.59
CA VAL A 740 -1.49 -36.70 -11.77
C VAL A 740 -2.53 -37.20 -12.80
N SER A 741 -3.63 -37.80 -12.32
CA SER A 741 -4.72 -38.26 -13.19
C SER A 741 -5.44 -37.08 -13.86
N ALA A 742 -5.74 -36.03 -13.11
CA ALA A 742 -6.40 -34.83 -13.63
C ALA A 742 -5.56 -34.10 -14.68
N LEU A 743 -4.23 -34.03 -14.50
CA LEU A 743 -3.32 -33.35 -15.43
C LEU A 743 -3.30 -33.93 -16.85
N GLN A 744 -3.78 -35.16 -17.05
CA GLN A 744 -3.99 -35.72 -18.37
C GLN A 744 -4.98 -34.90 -19.21
N GLY A 745 -6.04 -34.36 -18.58
CA GLY A 745 -7.01 -33.49 -19.24
C GLY A 745 -6.46 -32.10 -19.61
N PHE A 746 -5.34 -31.71 -19.00
CA PHE A 746 -4.68 -30.41 -19.20
C PHE A 746 -3.43 -30.50 -20.09
N GLY A 747 -3.33 -31.55 -20.90
CA GLY A 747 -2.28 -31.68 -21.92
C GLY A 747 -0.88 -31.98 -21.38
N LEU A 748 -0.76 -32.51 -20.15
CA LEU A 748 0.52 -33.00 -19.65
C LEU A 748 1.02 -34.15 -20.53
N ASP A 749 2.24 -34.04 -21.05
CA ASP A 749 2.80 -35.05 -21.94
C ASP A 749 2.96 -36.41 -21.25
N ALA A 750 2.89 -37.47 -22.06
CA ALA A 750 2.92 -38.84 -21.56
C ALA A 750 4.21 -39.16 -20.78
N VAL A 751 5.35 -38.58 -21.15
CA VAL A 751 6.63 -38.82 -20.48
C VAL A 751 6.63 -38.19 -19.08
N ARG A 752 6.28 -36.91 -18.96
CA ARG A 752 6.20 -36.22 -17.66
C ARG A 752 5.15 -36.86 -16.76
N ARG A 753 4.01 -37.29 -17.30
CA ARG A 753 2.97 -38.01 -16.56
C ARG A 753 3.48 -39.31 -15.98
N GLU A 754 4.15 -40.14 -16.79
CA GLU A 754 4.69 -41.41 -16.31
C GLU A 754 5.83 -41.20 -15.31
N ARG A 755 6.69 -40.18 -15.51
CA ARG A 755 7.71 -39.81 -14.52
C ARG A 755 7.07 -39.47 -13.17
N LEU A 756 6.02 -38.64 -13.15
CA LEU A 756 5.29 -38.34 -11.90
C LEU A 756 4.59 -39.56 -11.31
N SER A 757 4.04 -40.44 -12.15
CA SER A 757 3.43 -41.70 -11.71
C SER A 757 4.46 -42.58 -11.01
N THR A 758 5.70 -42.65 -11.53
CA THR A 758 6.79 -43.37 -10.86
C THR A 758 7.18 -42.74 -9.52
N GLU A 759 7.18 -41.41 -9.39
CA GLU A 759 7.45 -40.73 -8.11
C GLU A 759 6.37 -41.06 -7.06
N VAL A 760 5.08 -41.02 -7.46
CA VAL A 760 3.94 -41.35 -6.58
C VAL A 760 3.99 -42.82 -6.13
N LEU A 761 4.11 -43.74 -7.09
CA LEU A 761 4.11 -45.18 -6.82
C LEU A 761 5.36 -45.62 -6.04
N GLY A 762 6.52 -45.02 -6.32
CA GLY A 762 7.77 -45.28 -5.59
C GLY A 762 7.68 -44.87 -4.13
N THR A 763 7.16 -43.66 -3.88
CA THR A 763 6.93 -43.16 -2.52
C THR A 763 5.89 -44.01 -1.78
N ALA A 764 4.81 -44.41 -2.45
CA ALA A 764 3.81 -45.31 -1.88
C ALA A 764 4.40 -46.69 -1.53
N LEU A 765 5.28 -47.23 -2.38
CA LEU A 765 5.92 -48.53 -2.13
C LEU A 765 6.81 -48.48 -0.89
N ASP A 766 7.64 -47.45 -0.76
CA ASP A 766 8.48 -47.26 0.42
C ASP A 766 7.62 -47.06 1.69
N TRP A 767 6.51 -46.31 1.59
CA TRP A 767 5.55 -46.12 2.67
C TRP A 767 4.89 -47.45 3.11
N VAL A 768 4.45 -48.29 2.17
CA VAL A 768 3.88 -49.62 2.48
C VAL A 768 4.93 -50.54 3.14
N LEU A 769 6.16 -50.55 2.61
CA LEU A 769 7.24 -51.40 3.14
C LEU A 769 7.71 -50.98 4.54
N SER A 770 7.55 -49.71 4.90
CA SER A 770 7.89 -49.22 6.23
C SER A 770 6.94 -49.71 7.34
N GLY A 771 5.77 -50.24 6.98
CA GLY A 771 4.73 -50.63 7.95
C GLY A 771 4.04 -49.45 8.63
N SER A 772 4.02 -48.29 7.98
CA SER A 772 3.44 -47.05 8.51
C SER A 772 1.96 -47.16 8.91
N PRO A 773 1.49 -46.36 9.88
CA PRO A 773 0.08 -46.30 10.25
C PRO A 773 -0.79 -45.92 9.04
N GLY A 774 -1.80 -46.75 8.73
CA GLY A 774 -2.67 -46.57 7.57
C GLY A 774 -2.20 -47.28 6.30
N ALA A 775 -1.00 -47.85 6.27
CA ALA A 775 -0.48 -48.66 5.16
C ALA A 775 -0.98 -50.12 5.19
N ALA A 776 -2.01 -50.42 5.97
CA ALA A 776 -2.48 -51.78 6.21
C ALA A 776 -2.93 -52.44 4.89
N PRO A 777 -2.40 -53.64 4.58
CA PRO A 777 -2.77 -54.38 3.38
C PRO A 777 -4.18 -54.96 3.57
N GLY A 778 -5.19 -54.34 2.95
CA GLY A 778 -6.55 -54.89 3.02
C GLY A 778 -7.71 -54.02 2.56
N GLY A 779 -7.49 -52.75 2.19
CA GLY A 779 -8.59 -51.82 1.87
C GLY A 779 -9.11 -51.79 0.44
N GLY A 780 -8.50 -52.50 -0.53
CA GLY A 780 -8.88 -52.40 -1.95
C GLY A 780 -8.68 -51.00 -2.56
N ALA A 781 -7.96 -50.09 -1.88
CA ALA A 781 -7.69 -48.75 -2.36
C ALA A 781 -6.74 -48.81 -3.57
N LEU A 782 -7.11 -48.10 -4.65
CA LEU A 782 -6.33 -48.02 -5.88
C LEU A 782 -5.57 -46.69 -5.93
N LEU A 783 -4.28 -46.75 -6.22
CA LEU A 783 -3.41 -45.61 -6.48
C LEU A 783 -2.93 -45.67 -7.93
N LEU A 784 -3.37 -44.73 -8.76
CA LEU A 784 -3.08 -44.71 -10.21
C LEU A 784 -3.40 -46.07 -10.91
N GLY A 785 -4.49 -46.72 -10.48
CA GLY A 785 -4.93 -48.01 -11.01
C GLY A 785 -4.14 -49.23 -10.53
N SER A 786 -3.29 -49.07 -9.50
CA SER A 786 -2.57 -50.16 -8.83
C SER A 786 -3.10 -50.34 -7.41
N GLU A 787 -3.21 -51.59 -6.94
CA GLU A 787 -3.57 -51.87 -5.55
C GLU A 787 -2.51 -51.29 -4.60
N LEU A 788 -2.95 -50.68 -3.50
CA LEU A 788 -2.09 -50.08 -2.47
C LEU A 788 -1.48 -51.16 -1.55
N ASP A 789 -0.83 -52.15 -2.16
CA ASP A 789 -0.05 -53.20 -1.51
C ASP A 789 1.30 -53.36 -2.22
N GLU A 790 2.24 -54.09 -1.61
CA GLU A 790 3.60 -54.24 -2.15
C GLU A 790 3.59 -54.81 -3.58
N ARG A 791 2.70 -55.75 -3.87
CA ARG A 791 2.60 -56.44 -5.16
C ARG A 791 2.04 -55.52 -6.24
N GLY A 792 0.93 -54.85 -5.97
CA GLY A 792 0.25 -53.92 -6.87
C GLY A 792 1.13 -52.73 -7.22
N LEU A 793 1.75 -52.09 -6.22
CA LEU A 793 2.63 -50.93 -6.45
C LEU A 793 3.86 -51.29 -7.28
N ARG A 794 4.44 -52.47 -7.07
CA ARG A 794 5.54 -52.99 -7.90
C ARG A 794 5.14 -53.23 -9.36
N PHE A 795 3.96 -53.82 -9.59
CA PHE A 795 3.41 -53.95 -10.95
C PHE A 795 3.15 -52.59 -11.60
N GLY A 796 2.66 -51.62 -10.83
CA GLY A 796 2.46 -50.25 -11.28
C GLY A 796 3.76 -49.60 -11.74
N LEU A 797 4.82 -49.68 -10.91
CA LEU A 797 6.16 -49.16 -11.23
C LEU A 797 6.76 -49.84 -12.45
N GLU A 798 6.69 -51.17 -12.55
CA GLU A 798 7.16 -51.91 -13.73
C GLU A 798 6.44 -51.41 -15.00
N ARG A 799 5.12 -51.26 -14.94
CA ARG A 799 4.30 -50.78 -16.06
C ARG A 799 4.73 -49.37 -16.49
N SER A 800 4.85 -48.43 -15.56
CA SER A 800 5.25 -47.05 -15.85
C SER A 800 6.66 -46.96 -16.44
N TYR A 801 7.64 -47.69 -15.89
CA TYR A 801 8.99 -47.72 -16.47
C TYR A 801 9.03 -48.34 -17.87
N ARG A 802 8.22 -49.37 -18.16
CA ARG A 802 8.07 -49.92 -19.52
C ARG A 802 7.41 -48.95 -20.49
N VAL A 803 6.47 -48.12 -20.03
CA VAL A 803 5.91 -47.03 -20.86
C VAL A 803 6.99 -45.99 -21.16
N LEU A 804 7.73 -45.53 -20.14
CA LEU A 804 8.85 -44.60 -20.33
C LEU A 804 9.89 -45.14 -21.31
N ALA A 805 10.27 -46.42 -21.20
CA ALA A 805 11.23 -47.04 -22.12
C ALA A 805 10.75 -47.05 -23.59
N ARG A 806 9.44 -47.21 -23.82
CA ARG A 806 8.85 -47.13 -25.17
C ARG A 806 8.87 -45.71 -25.73
N LEU A 807 8.72 -44.70 -24.87
CA LEU A 807 8.73 -43.30 -25.23
C LEU A 807 10.16 -42.71 -25.33
N ALA A 808 11.16 -43.39 -24.79
CA ALA A 808 12.55 -42.95 -24.82
C ALA A 808 13.09 -42.87 -26.26
N GLN A 809 13.72 -41.73 -26.58
CA GLN A 809 14.27 -41.45 -27.91
C GLN A 809 15.67 -42.04 -28.10
N ARG A 810 16.44 -42.20 -27.02
CA ARG A 810 17.82 -42.73 -27.06
C ARG A 810 17.85 -44.19 -26.62
N GLY A 811 18.68 -45.00 -27.29
CA GLY A 811 18.83 -46.43 -26.98
C GLY A 811 19.35 -46.69 -25.57
N GLU A 812 20.31 -45.88 -25.10
CA GLU A 812 20.87 -45.98 -23.74
C GLU A 812 19.83 -45.70 -22.65
N GLU A 813 19.06 -44.62 -22.79
CA GLU A 813 17.96 -44.28 -21.86
C GLU A 813 16.90 -45.40 -21.82
N ARG A 814 16.57 -45.96 -22.99
CA ARG A 814 15.64 -47.11 -23.07
C ARG A 814 16.16 -48.32 -22.30
N ILE A 815 17.44 -48.67 -22.47
CA ILE A 815 18.04 -49.81 -21.76
C ILE A 815 17.98 -49.57 -20.25
N GLU A 816 18.36 -48.38 -19.80
CA GLU A 816 18.33 -48.02 -18.38
C GLU A 816 16.92 -48.15 -17.81
N LEU A 817 15.91 -47.59 -18.48
CA LEU A 817 14.50 -47.67 -18.04
C LEU A 817 13.97 -49.11 -17.99
N VAL A 818 14.38 -49.97 -18.93
CA VAL A 818 14.04 -51.41 -18.90
C VAL A 818 14.72 -52.10 -17.73
N GLU A 819 15.98 -51.78 -17.43
CA GLU A 819 16.64 -52.28 -16.22
C GLU A 819 15.91 -51.83 -14.95
N ARG A 820 15.46 -50.57 -14.88
CA ARG A 820 14.64 -50.09 -13.75
C ARG A 820 13.34 -50.87 -13.64
N ALA A 821 12.62 -51.07 -14.74
CA ALA A 821 11.38 -51.86 -14.75
C ALA A 821 11.60 -53.30 -14.22
N ASN A 822 12.69 -53.95 -14.63
CA ASN A 822 13.00 -55.31 -14.20
C ASN A 822 13.33 -55.40 -12.70
N ARG A 823 13.85 -54.34 -12.06
CA ARG A 823 14.09 -54.31 -10.61
C ARG A 823 12.81 -54.37 -9.79
N PHE A 824 11.74 -53.75 -10.28
CA PHE A 824 10.45 -53.71 -9.60
C PHE A 824 9.53 -54.88 -9.95
N ARG A 825 9.93 -55.77 -10.86
CA ARG A 825 9.13 -56.93 -11.24
C ARG A 825 8.81 -57.82 -10.02
N PRO A 826 7.53 -58.07 -9.68
CA PRO A 826 7.17 -58.94 -8.57
C PRO A 826 7.70 -60.36 -8.78
N ARG A 827 8.29 -60.97 -7.73
CA ARG A 827 8.70 -62.37 -7.77
C ARG A 827 7.47 -63.26 -7.73
N THR A 828 7.13 -63.87 -8.86
CA THR A 828 6.24 -65.03 -8.90
C THR A 828 7.02 -66.25 -8.44
N TRP A 829 6.65 -66.84 -7.30
CA TRP A 829 7.13 -68.16 -6.92
C TRP A 829 6.60 -69.14 -7.98
N VAL A 830 7.51 -69.81 -8.69
CA VAL A 830 7.23 -70.96 -9.57
C VAL A 830 7.60 -72.21 -8.80
#